data_AF-A0AAG5DEN7-F1
#
_entry.id   AF-A0AAG5DEN7-F1
#
_cell.length_a   1.000
_cell.length_b   1.000
_cell.length_c   1.000
_cell.angle_alpha   90.00
_cell.angle_beta   90.00
_cell.angle_gamma   90.00
#
_symmetry.space_group_name_H-M   'P 1'
#
loop_
_entity.id
_entity.type
_entity.pdbx_description
1 polymer ?
#
loop_
_entity_poly.entity_id
_entity_poly.type
_entity_poly.pdbx_seq_one_letter_code
_entity_poly.pdbx_strand_id
1 'polypeptide(L)'
;YDPYYCNNAMAITPDGLRCQSREFKEWHGSRCTTGVQGKGKYYYEATVTDEGLCRIGWSTEQASLDLGTDRFGFGFGGTGKKSNCKQFDNYGDAFGKQDVIGCMLNLDTGEIGFTKNGAFLGVAFKLSDGNLRNAVYYPAVTLKNAEIAFNFGQTELKYPIPEGYVAICNVAKENIVHNPNTGSSGSAAGDAAKPKPNAPQAIVIEPSRELAEQTFNQISKFKKHLKDPEVRELLLIGGVNVREQIETLQRGVDIIVATPGRLEDLIGGGYVLLNSCRFFVLDEADGLLKQGYSDMIDRLHKQIPKITSDGRRLQMVVCSATLHSFEVKKMSERLMHFPTWVDLKGEDSVPETVHHVVCVVDPQLDTSWQTMRSHIPTDGVHAADNVRPGSNTAETLSEAVKMLKGEYALKAIDEHKMDRAIIFCRTKLDCDNMERYLRQIGGQKYSCVCLHSDRAPKERKTNLEKFKNKEVKFLICTDVAARGLDVSGLPFIINVTLPDEKSNYVHRIGRVGRADRMGLAFSLVSSVPEKVWYHGQWCPTRGKNCRNTELTDLKGCCMWYDEKMYLAEIEDHLTVTIPQIEKDMKVPLNEFDGKVIYGEKRINTGSGYKDHVDQLIPVVKELARLERDAQTLYLKRIMQ
;
A
#
# COMPACT_ATOMS: atom_id res chain seq x y z
N TYR A 1 22.46 5.91 21.46
CA TYR A 1 22.48 7.08 22.34
C TYR A 1 21.36 7.98 21.88
N ASP A 2 20.24 7.98 22.60
CA ASP A 2 19.09 8.80 22.23
C ASP A 2 19.13 10.04 23.13
N PRO A 3 19.47 11.24 22.61
CA PRO A 3 19.83 12.36 23.45
C PRO A 3 18.63 13.13 24.02
N TYR A 4 17.37 12.69 23.81
CA TYR A 4 16.18 13.46 24.19
C TYR A 4 15.02 12.63 24.76
N TYR A 5 14.23 13.27 25.63
CA TYR A 5 12.91 12.80 26.05
C TYR A 5 11.84 13.63 25.33
N CYS A 6 11.09 13.03 24.40
CA CYS A 6 10.12 13.75 23.56
C CYS A 6 8.74 13.08 23.53
N ASN A 7 7.70 13.82 23.16
CA ASN A 7 6.37 13.25 22.89
C ASN A 7 6.24 12.77 21.42
N ASN A 8 5.25 11.91 21.16
CA ASN A 8 5.14 11.06 19.95
C ASN A 8 5.14 11.77 18.57
N ALA A 9 5.01 13.11 18.52
CA ALA A 9 4.95 13.89 17.27
C ALA A 9 6.11 14.89 17.10
N MET A 10 7.14 14.85 17.96
CA MET A 10 8.39 15.56 17.71
C MET A 10 9.41 14.66 17.01
N ALA A 11 9.98 15.14 15.91
CA ALA A 11 11.14 14.53 15.26
C ALA A 11 12.42 15.22 15.72
N ILE A 12 13.45 14.45 16.08
CA ILE A 12 14.76 14.95 16.51
C ILE A 12 15.83 14.29 15.66
N THR A 13 16.82 15.07 15.20
CA THR A 13 17.93 14.52 14.42
C THR A 13 18.80 13.59 15.28
N PRO A 14 19.49 12.59 14.69
CA PRO A 14 20.31 11.63 15.45
C PRO A 14 21.45 12.27 16.26
N ASP A 15 21.97 13.41 15.81
CA ASP A 15 22.95 14.23 16.54
C ASP A 15 22.32 14.99 17.71
N GLY A 16 20.99 15.01 17.80
CA GLY A 16 20.24 15.73 18.81
C GLY A 16 20.06 17.22 18.53
N LEU A 17 20.73 17.76 17.51
CA LEU A 17 20.89 19.21 17.37
C LEU A 17 19.73 19.87 16.65
N ARG A 18 18.74 19.14 16.12
CA ARG A 18 17.54 19.74 15.53
C ARG A 18 16.28 19.04 16.00
N CYS A 19 15.30 19.86 16.37
CA CYS A 19 13.97 19.43 16.79
C CYS A 19 12.93 20.01 15.81
N GLN A 20 11.97 19.19 15.38
CA GLN A 20 10.91 19.56 14.46
C GLN A 20 9.56 19.03 14.93
N SER A 21 8.52 19.86 14.79
CA SER A 21 7.12 19.45 14.87
C SER A 21 6.39 19.96 13.63
N ARG A 22 5.54 19.12 13.01
CA ARG A 22 4.70 19.49 11.86
C ARG A 22 3.20 19.51 12.20
N GLU A 23 2.88 19.45 13.49
CA GLU A 23 1.49 19.50 13.96
C GLU A 23 1.01 20.96 14.01
N PHE A 24 -0.16 21.21 13.43
CA PHE A 24 -0.74 22.55 13.30
C PHE A 24 -1.67 22.91 14.46
N LYS A 25 -2.13 21.93 15.24
CA LYS A 25 -3.10 22.16 16.33
C LYS A 25 -2.46 22.10 17.71
N GLU A 26 -1.62 21.10 17.94
CA GLU A 26 -1.06 20.78 19.25
C GLU A 26 0.40 21.22 19.40
N TRP A 27 0.86 21.28 20.65
CA TRP A 27 2.23 21.63 21.01
C TRP A 27 3.02 20.36 21.35
N HIS A 28 4.20 20.21 20.75
CA HIS A 28 5.05 19.03 20.94
C HIS A 28 6.41 19.38 21.50
N GLY A 29 6.83 18.64 22.50
CA GLY A 29 7.87 19.06 23.43
C GLY A 29 8.98 18.04 23.62
N SER A 30 10.18 18.54 23.91
CA SER A 30 11.36 17.73 24.14
C SER A 30 12.30 18.41 25.10
N ARG A 31 13.07 17.58 25.80
CA ARG A 31 14.10 17.95 26.76
C ARG A 31 15.36 17.16 26.46
N CYS A 32 16.51 17.82 26.55
CA CYS A 32 17.81 17.14 26.46
C CYS A 32 17.98 16.12 27.59
N THR A 33 18.69 15.04 27.30
CA THR A 33 19.11 14.03 28.30
C THR A 33 20.30 14.48 29.14
N THR A 34 21.00 15.53 28.71
CA THR A 34 22.11 16.11 29.47
C THR A 34 21.70 17.48 29.99
N GLY A 35 21.80 17.64 31.31
CA GLY A 35 21.49 18.86 32.02
C GLY A 35 22.69 19.37 32.81
N VAL A 36 22.51 20.54 33.40
CA VAL A 36 23.50 21.22 34.24
C VAL A 36 22.96 21.38 35.66
N GLN A 37 23.85 21.31 36.64
CA GLN A 37 23.56 21.56 38.05
C GLN A 37 24.74 22.25 38.74
N GLY A 38 24.53 22.73 39.97
CA GLY A 38 25.59 23.35 40.76
C GLY A 38 25.86 24.81 40.38
N LYS A 39 26.58 25.52 41.26
CA LYS A 39 26.91 26.93 41.08
C LYS A 39 27.64 27.16 39.76
N GLY A 40 27.27 28.24 39.06
CA GLY A 40 27.79 28.55 37.73
C GLY A 40 26.77 29.22 36.80
N LYS A 41 27.26 29.64 35.64
CA LYS A 41 26.51 30.32 34.60
C LYS A 41 26.60 29.53 33.29
N TYR A 42 25.46 29.07 32.79
CA TYR A 42 25.34 28.12 31.69
C TYR A 42 24.60 28.72 30.49
N TYR A 43 25.05 28.38 29.29
CA TYR A 43 24.57 28.98 28.05
C TYR A 43 24.43 27.97 26.91
N TYR A 44 23.42 28.16 26.06
CA TYR A 44 23.33 27.51 24.76
C TYR A 44 22.56 28.39 23.77
N GLU A 45 22.71 28.14 22.47
CA GLU A 45 21.95 28.82 21.42
C GLU A 45 20.90 27.92 20.79
N ALA A 46 19.80 28.52 20.37
CA ALA A 46 18.77 27.89 19.57
C ALA A 46 18.38 28.81 18.40
N THR A 47 18.51 28.30 17.18
CA THR A 47 18.19 29.01 15.94
C THR A 47 16.86 28.49 15.40
N VAL A 48 15.92 29.37 15.10
CA VAL A 48 14.67 28.97 14.44
C VAL A 48 14.95 28.75 12.95
N THR A 49 14.79 27.53 12.46
CA THR A 49 15.14 27.16 11.08
C THR A 49 13.95 27.13 10.14
N ASP A 50 12.73 27.10 10.68
CA ASP A 50 11.50 27.12 9.88
C ASP A 50 10.40 27.97 10.52
N GLU A 51 9.41 28.37 9.72
CA GLU A 51 8.25 29.13 10.21
C GLU A 51 7.40 28.31 11.18
N GLY A 52 6.76 28.96 12.14
CA GLY A 52 5.90 28.31 13.14
C GLY A 52 5.95 28.97 14.51
N LEU A 53 5.35 28.30 15.50
CA LEU A 53 5.40 28.74 16.90
C LEU A 53 6.33 27.83 17.70
N CYS A 54 7.16 28.45 18.53
CA CYS A 54 8.09 27.75 19.40
C CYS A 54 8.16 28.39 20.79
N ARG A 55 8.57 27.60 21.78
CA ARG A 55 9.00 28.02 23.12
C ARG A 55 10.31 27.30 23.43
N ILE A 56 11.33 28.05 23.84
CA ILE A 56 12.69 27.55 24.09
C ILE A 56 13.09 27.96 25.50
N GLY A 57 13.84 27.13 26.22
CA GLY A 57 14.42 27.53 27.49
C GLY A 57 14.86 26.36 28.35
N TRP A 58 14.58 26.42 29.64
CA TRP A 58 15.10 25.49 30.63
C TRP A 58 13.98 24.76 31.33
N SER A 59 14.19 23.49 31.65
CA SER A 59 13.23 22.71 32.43
C SER A 59 13.93 21.80 33.41
N THR A 60 13.33 21.57 34.57
CA THR A 60 13.80 20.50 35.47
C THR A 60 13.23 19.15 35.04
N GLU A 61 13.71 18.07 35.65
CA GLU A 61 13.21 16.71 35.38
C GLU A 61 11.68 16.58 35.56
N GLN A 62 11.10 17.31 36.51
CA GLN A 62 9.68 17.24 36.87
C GLN A 62 8.77 18.03 35.92
N ALA A 63 9.31 18.83 35.01
CA ALA A 63 8.50 19.64 34.12
C ALA A 63 7.75 18.78 33.08
N SER A 64 6.62 19.29 32.62
CA SER A 64 5.96 18.85 31.39
C SER A 64 6.87 19.12 30.19
N LEU A 65 6.63 18.37 29.11
CA LEU A 65 7.25 18.65 27.82
C LEU A 65 6.61 19.85 27.11
N ASP A 66 5.41 20.27 27.52
CA ASP A 66 4.82 21.55 27.10
C ASP A 66 5.42 22.71 27.94
N LEU A 67 6.56 23.22 27.50
CA LEU A 67 7.43 24.13 28.23
C LEU A 67 6.70 25.41 28.66
N GLY A 68 6.73 25.71 29.96
CA GLY A 68 6.10 26.90 30.54
C GLY A 68 4.65 26.69 31.01
N THR A 69 4.09 25.48 30.86
CA THR A 69 2.73 25.16 31.34
C THR A 69 2.67 24.61 32.76
N ASP A 70 3.82 24.46 33.42
CA ASP A 70 3.96 24.08 34.82
C ASP A 70 5.03 24.95 35.51
N ARG A 71 5.18 24.78 36.82
CA ARG A 71 6.11 25.58 37.64
C ARG A 71 7.59 25.24 37.46
N PHE A 72 7.92 24.15 36.77
CA PHE A 72 9.26 23.60 36.60
C PHE A 72 9.86 23.84 35.20
N GLY A 73 9.04 24.29 34.24
CA GLY A 73 9.45 24.70 32.90
C GLY A 73 9.47 26.21 32.71
N PHE A 74 10.56 26.73 32.14
CA PHE A 74 10.81 28.16 31.94
C PHE A 74 11.07 28.43 30.46
N GLY A 75 10.07 28.96 29.76
CA GLY A 75 10.12 29.15 28.30
C GLY A 75 10.10 30.61 27.87
N PHE A 76 10.74 30.89 26.73
CA PHE A 76 10.58 32.12 25.95
C PHE A 76 10.04 31.75 24.57
N GLY A 77 8.90 32.32 24.20
CA GLY A 77 8.16 31.97 22.99
C GLY A 77 8.34 32.96 21.85
N GLY A 78 8.23 32.47 20.61
CA GLY A 78 8.37 33.27 19.38
C GLY A 78 7.44 34.48 19.29
N THR A 79 6.39 34.54 20.10
CA THR A 79 5.48 35.70 20.22
C THR A 79 5.99 36.81 21.15
N GLY A 80 7.22 36.73 21.66
CA GLY A 80 7.82 37.74 22.55
C GLY A 80 7.44 37.59 24.02
N LYS A 81 6.82 36.46 24.38
CA LYS A 81 6.32 36.20 25.73
C LYS A 81 7.19 35.20 26.48
N LYS A 82 7.45 35.46 27.76
CA LYS A 82 7.98 34.46 28.69
C LYS A 82 6.84 33.65 29.29
N SER A 83 7.08 32.38 29.58
CA SER A 83 6.06 31.45 30.10
C SER A 83 6.57 30.56 31.23
N ASN A 84 5.83 30.53 32.34
CA ASN A 84 6.00 29.61 33.47
C ASN A 84 4.64 29.45 34.17
N CYS A 85 4.30 28.24 34.63
CA CYS A 85 3.04 27.95 35.33
C CYS A 85 1.76 28.40 34.60
N LYS A 86 1.72 28.25 33.26
CA LYS A 86 0.63 28.72 32.37
C LYS A 86 0.39 30.23 32.39
N GLN A 87 1.31 31.02 32.95
CA GLN A 87 1.31 32.48 32.81
C GLN A 87 2.17 32.87 31.60
N PHE A 88 1.69 33.82 30.79
CA PHE A 88 2.33 34.24 29.54
C PHE A 88 2.46 35.76 29.51
N ASP A 89 3.60 36.26 29.98
CA ASP A 89 3.85 37.68 30.16
C ASP A 89 4.71 38.23 29.01
N ASN A 90 4.47 39.48 28.64
CA ASN A 90 5.35 40.19 27.70
C ASN A 90 6.74 40.34 28.34
N TYR A 91 7.79 40.07 27.56
CA TYR A 91 9.16 40.07 28.07
C TYR A 91 10.16 40.67 27.08
N GLY A 92 10.12 40.26 25.82
CA GLY A 92 11.00 40.76 24.77
C GLY A 92 10.31 40.79 23.42
N ASP A 93 11.06 41.10 22.37
CA ASP A 93 10.51 41.14 21.02
C ASP A 93 10.17 39.73 20.50
N ALA A 94 9.13 39.65 19.66
CA ALA A 94 8.80 38.45 18.92
C ALA A 94 9.99 38.00 18.04
N PHE A 95 10.17 36.70 17.87
CA PHE A 95 11.25 36.11 17.08
C PHE A 95 10.75 34.97 16.22
N GLY A 96 11.43 34.74 15.09
CA GLY A 96 11.02 33.77 14.10
C GLY A 96 12.20 33.23 13.30
N LYS A 97 11.92 32.73 12.09
CA LYS A 97 12.92 32.10 11.22
C LYS A 97 14.19 32.96 11.10
N GLN A 98 15.36 32.31 11.24
CA GLN A 98 16.71 32.88 11.26
C GLN A 98 17.15 33.63 12.53
N ASP A 99 16.22 33.96 13.44
CA ASP A 99 16.60 34.50 14.74
C ASP A 99 17.29 33.43 15.59
N VAL A 100 18.29 33.86 16.37
CA VAL A 100 19.00 33.03 17.34
C VAL A 100 18.71 33.51 18.74
N ILE A 101 18.25 32.58 19.57
CA ILE A 101 17.95 32.79 20.97
C ILE A 101 19.06 32.17 21.80
N GLY A 102 19.77 33.01 22.55
CA GLY A 102 20.70 32.54 23.58
C GLY A 102 19.96 32.30 24.88
N CYS A 103 20.03 31.08 25.40
CA CYS A 103 19.35 30.68 26.63
C CYS A 103 20.35 30.71 27.80
N MET A 104 20.13 31.60 28.76
CA MET A 104 21.04 31.87 29.87
C MET A 104 20.47 31.32 31.18
N LEU A 105 21.27 30.57 31.93
CA LEU A 105 20.95 30.08 33.27
C LEU A 105 22.07 30.46 34.24
N ASN A 106 21.79 31.29 35.23
CA ASN A 106 22.72 31.67 36.29
C ASN A 106 22.26 31.04 37.61
N LEU A 107 22.92 29.94 38.01
CA LEU A 107 22.62 29.27 39.28
C LEU A 107 23.30 29.92 40.48
N ASP A 108 24.21 30.88 40.28
CA ASP A 108 24.77 31.68 41.38
C ASP A 108 23.75 32.65 41.97
N THR A 109 22.99 33.32 41.09
CA THR A 109 21.93 34.29 41.48
C THR A 109 20.53 33.67 41.43
N GLY A 110 20.37 32.53 40.76
CA GLY A 110 19.08 31.89 40.51
C GLY A 110 18.27 32.64 39.46
N GLU A 111 18.88 33.02 38.35
CA GLU A 111 18.25 33.83 37.30
C GLU A 111 18.27 33.11 35.96
N ILE A 112 17.16 33.18 35.23
CA ILE A 112 17.06 32.72 33.84
C ILE A 112 16.81 33.94 32.96
N GLY A 113 17.55 34.06 31.87
CA GLY A 113 17.41 35.15 30.90
C GLY A 113 17.62 34.65 29.48
N PHE A 114 17.36 35.54 28.52
CA PHE A 114 17.50 35.23 27.11
C PHE A 114 18.19 36.38 26.36
N THR A 115 18.94 36.03 25.31
CA THR A 115 19.37 36.97 24.29
C THR A 115 18.59 36.71 23.00
N LYS A 116 18.36 37.75 22.20
CA LYS A 116 17.91 37.63 20.81
C LYS A 116 18.97 38.23 19.92
N ASN A 117 19.52 37.43 19.00
CA ASN A 117 20.58 37.84 18.08
C ASN A 117 21.75 38.56 18.80
N GLY A 118 22.15 38.03 19.96
CA GLY A 118 23.21 38.58 20.81
C GLY A 118 22.80 39.70 21.78
N ALA A 119 21.62 40.33 21.61
CA ALA A 119 21.15 41.38 22.51
C ALA A 119 20.43 40.80 23.74
N PHE A 120 20.88 41.17 24.94
CA PHE A 120 20.27 40.71 26.21
C PHE A 120 18.91 41.35 26.47
N LEU A 121 17.90 40.52 26.76
CA LEU A 121 16.51 40.96 26.95
C LEU A 121 16.13 41.23 28.42
N GLY A 122 17.09 41.17 29.34
CA GLY A 122 16.85 41.30 30.78
C GLY A 122 16.59 39.95 31.47
N VAL A 123 16.36 39.96 32.78
CA VAL A 123 16.07 38.72 33.54
C VAL A 123 14.62 38.30 33.30
N ALA A 124 14.39 37.08 32.79
CA ALA A 124 13.06 36.54 32.55
C ALA A 124 12.45 35.95 33.83
N PHE A 125 13.21 35.15 34.57
CA PHE A 125 12.73 34.44 35.76
C PHE A 125 13.74 34.52 36.91
N LYS A 126 13.23 34.61 38.13
CA LYS A 126 14.01 34.48 39.37
C LYS A 126 13.58 33.23 40.13
N LEU A 127 14.52 32.33 40.37
CA LEU A 127 14.34 31.09 41.11
C LEU A 127 14.33 31.42 42.62
N SER A 128 13.16 31.75 43.15
CA SER A 128 12.98 32.16 44.55
C SER A 128 12.91 31.00 45.54
N ASP A 129 12.62 29.78 45.07
CA ASP A 129 12.57 28.55 45.87
C ASP A 129 13.96 27.91 45.97
N GLY A 130 14.42 27.63 47.20
CA GLY A 130 15.71 26.97 47.45
C GLY A 130 15.83 25.59 46.80
N ASN A 131 14.71 24.88 46.63
CA ASN A 131 14.69 23.59 45.95
C ASN A 131 14.90 23.72 44.43
N LEU A 132 14.45 24.82 43.82
CA LEU A 132 14.66 25.07 42.39
C LEU A 132 16.10 25.47 42.10
N ARG A 133 16.76 26.21 43.00
CA ARG A 133 18.18 26.59 42.82
C ARG A 133 19.14 25.40 42.82
N ASN A 134 18.78 24.33 43.51
CA ASN A 134 19.58 23.09 43.59
C ASN A 134 19.12 22.02 42.58
N ALA A 135 18.14 22.31 41.73
CA ALA A 135 17.63 21.37 40.74
C ALA A 135 18.58 21.23 39.54
N VAL A 136 18.44 20.12 38.82
CA VAL A 136 19.07 19.92 37.52
C VAL A 136 18.23 20.59 36.44
N TYR A 137 18.87 21.37 35.57
CA TYR A 137 18.23 22.06 34.47
C TYR A 137 18.69 21.51 33.13
N TYR A 138 17.71 21.21 32.28
CA TYR A 138 17.92 20.66 30.95
C TYR A 138 17.41 21.67 29.90
N PRO A 139 18.16 21.89 28.80
CA PRO A 139 17.63 22.60 27.65
C PRO A 139 16.38 21.91 27.13
N ALA A 140 15.34 22.70 26.87
CA ALA A 140 14.02 22.22 26.51
C ALA A 140 13.37 23.11 25.47
N VAL A 141 12.47 22.49 24.71
CA VAL A 141 11.77 23.14 23.61
C VAL A 141 10.39 22.57 23.41
N THR A 142 9.46 23.42 22.99
CA THR A 142 8.13 23.02 22.54
C THR A 142 7.80 23.72 21.23
N LEU A 143 7.32 22.97 20.25
CA LEU A 143 7.14 23.37 18.86
C LEU A 143 5.71 23.10 18.41
N LYS A 144 5.19 23.99 17.55
CA LYS A 144 3.92 23.85 16.85
C LYS A 144 4.12 24.30 15.41
N ASN A 145 4.10 23.33 14.50
CA ASN A 145 4.49 23.46 13.10
C ASN A 145 5.77 24.30 12.92
N ALA A 146 6.87 23.94 13.59
CA ALA A 146 8.12 24.72 13.63
C ALA A 146 9.35 23.80 13.65
N GLU A 147 10.52 24.35 13.34
CA GLU A 147 11.81 23.68 13.46
C GLU A 147 12.85 24.57 14.15
N ILE A 148 13.65 23.98 15.03
CA ILE A 148 14.72 24.65 15.76
C ILE A 148 16.00 23.81 15.71
N ALA A 149 17.13 24.48 15.50
CA ALA A 149 18.47 23.92 15.64
C ALA A 149 19.16 24.44 16.92
N PHE A 150 19.74 23.56 17.72
CA PHE A 150 20.51 23.86 18.92
C PHE A 150 22.01 23.89 18.63
N ASN A 151 22.72 24.77 19.32
CA ASN A 151 24.17 24.72 19.46
C ASN A 151 24.52 24.83 20.96
N PHE A 152 25.04 23.73 21.51
CA PHE A 152 25.45 23.62 22.91
C PHE A 152 26.91 24.01 23.16
N GLY A 153 27.63 24.47 22.12
CA GLY A 153 29.03 24.89 22.20
C GLY A 153 30.05 23.89 21.64
N GLN A 154 29.59 22.85 20.91
CA GLN A 154 30.48 21.93 20.19
C GLN A 154 31.05 22.58 18.91
N THR A 155 30.27 23.46 18.30
CA THR A 155 30.68 24.32 17.17
C THR A 155 30.69 25.78 17.62
N GLU A 156 31.38 26.64 16.88
CA GLU A 156 31.38 28.08 17.14
C GLU A 156 29.94 28.61 17.25
N LEU A 157 29.65 29.33 18.34
CA LEU A 157 28.36 29.96 18.57
C LEU A 157 28.23 31.18 17.67
N LYS A 158 27.01 31.48 17.22
CA LYS A 158 26.77 32.55 16.25
C LYS A 158 27.00 33.93 16.88
N TYR A 159 26.73 34.08 18.18
CA TYR A 159 26.96 35.31 18.93
C TYR A 159 27.94 35.08 20.08
N PRO A 160 28.68 36.14 20.50
CA PRO A 160 29.58 36.05 21.65
C PRO A 160 28.83 35.62 22.91
N ILE A 161 29.42 34.69 23.65
CA ILE A 161 28.87 34.25 24.94
C ILE A 161 28.90 35.43 25.92
N PRO A 162 27.79 35.70 26.65
CA PRO A 162 27.77 36.72 27.69
C PRO A 162 28.84 36.51 28.77
N GLU A 163 29.34 37.60 29.35
CA GLU A 163 30.47 37.55 30.28
C GLU A 163 30.25 36.57 31.46
N GLY A 164 31.21 35.67 31.64
CA GLY A 164 31.21 34.67 32.70
C GLY A 164 30.28 33.46 32.49
N TYR A 165 29.57 33.36 31.35
CA TYR A 165 28.81 32.17 31.00
C TYR A 165 29.68 31.15 30.26
N VAL A 166 29.34 29.87 30.43
CA VAL A 166 30.00 28.74 29.77
C VAL A 166 28.98 27.97 28.94
N ALA A 167 29.35 27.64 27.70
CA ALA A 167 28.53 26.81 26.83
C ALA A 167 28.39 25.38 27.41
N ILE A 168 27.23 24.75 27.30
CA ILE A 168 26.95 23.43 27.93
C ILE A 168 28.02 22.37 27.62
N CYS A 169 28.50 22.27 26.38
CA CYS A 169 29.54 21.31 25.99
C CYS A 169 30.91 21.53 26.66
N ASN A 170 31.14 22.72 27.23
CA ASN A 170 32.39 23.13 27.88
C ASN A 170 32.28 23.18 29.41
N VAL A 171 31.16 22.73 29.97
CA VAL A 171 30.94 22.69 31.43
C VAL A 171 31.78 21.57 32.06
N ALA A 172 32.30 21.81 33.26
CA ALA A 172 33.03 20.81 34.03
C ALA A 172 32.16 19.57 34.30
N LYS A 173 32.74 18.36 34.18
CA LYS A 173 32.01 17.09 34.27
C LYS A 173 31.23 16.91 35.58
N GLU A 174 31.68 17.52 36.68
CA GLU A 174 31.00 17.52 37.99
C GLU A 174 29.64 18.24 38.00
N ASN A 175 29.47 19.21 37.09
CA ASN A 175 28.24 20.00 36.94
C ASN A 175 27.33 19.48 35.82
N ILE A 176 27.75 18.41 35.13
CA ILE A 176 26.95 17.73 34.10
C ILE A 176 26.18 16.58 34.73
N VAL A 177 24.88 16.52 34.45
CA VAL A 177 24.01 15.41 34.88
C VAL A 177 23.37 14.78 33.65
N HIS A 178 23.52 13.46 33.54
CA HIS A 178 22.76 12.67 32.56
C HIS A 178 21.45 12.19 33.19
N ASN A 179 20.35 12.42 32.50
CA ASN A 179 19.03 11.95 32.89
C ASN A 179 18.99 10.41 32.83
N PRO A 180 18.69 9.69 33.93
CA PRO A 180 18.64 8.23 33.95
C PRO A 180 17.47 7.64 33.16
N ASN A 181 16.52 8.44 32.66
CA ASN A 181 15.45 8.00 31.76
C ASN A 181 15.93 7.78 30.31
N THR A 182 17.14 7.24 30.12
CA THR A 182 17.59 6.67 28.86
C THR A 182 16.90 5.32 28.63
N GLY A 183 15.68 5.35 28.09
CA GLY A 183 15.09 4.20 27.42
C GLY A 183 14.97 2.91 28.24
N SER A 184 14.34 2.97 29.41
CA SER A 184 13.70 1.81 30.03
C SER A 184 12.45 2.27 30.75
N SER A 185 11.28 1.88 30.25
CA SER A 185 10.05 1.89 31.02
C SER A 185 10.31 1.15 32.34
N GLY A 186 10.40 1.91 33.43
CA GLY A 186 10.56 1.37 34.76
C GLY A 186 9.43 0.39 35.09
N SER A 187 9.83 -0.81 35.49
CA SER A 187 9.05 -1.66 36.36
C SER A 187 8.77 -0.92 37.67
N ALA A 188 7.65 -0.19 37.69
CA ALA A 188 6.85 0.00 38.89
C ALA A 188 5.70 -1.00 38.82
N ALA A 189 5.47 -1.70 39.92
CA ALA A 189 4.54 -2.82 40.02
C ALA A 189 3.14 -2.47 39.52
N GLY A 190 2.60 -3.34 38.65
CA GLY A 190 1.16 -3.49 38.43
C GLY A 190 0.51 -2.56 37.40
N ASP A 191 0.95 -2.61 36.14
CA ASP A 191 0.03 -2.40 35.00
C ASP A 191 0.63 -3.02 33.72
N ALA A 192 -0.18 -3.75 32.96
CA ALA A 192 0.26 -4.54 31.81
C ALA A 192 1.02 -3.70 30.76
N ALA A 193 2.29 -4.04 30.50
CA ALA A 193 3.16 -3.31 29.59
C ALA A 193 2.54 -3.21 28.19
N LYS A 194 2.36 -1.98 27.69
CA LYS A 194 1.89 -1.73 26.33
C LYS A 194 2.95 -2.22 25.31
N PRO A 195 2.54 -2.91 24.24
CA PRO A 195 3.41 -3.37 23.14
C PRO A 195 4.34 -2.28 22.60
N LYS A 196 5.63 -2.60 22.40
CA LYS A 196 6.54 -1.73 21.63
C LYS A 196 6.18 -1.81 20.14
N PRO A 197 5.92 -0.68 19.47
CA PRO A 197 5.48 -0.69 18.08
C PRO A 197 6.65 -0.86 17.09
N ASN A 198 6.39 -1.49 15.94
CA ASN A 198 7.38 -1.69 14.87
C ASN A 198 7.38 -0.55 13.86
N ALA A 199 8.53 -0.14 13.36
CA ALA A 199 8.65 0.85 12.29
C ALA A 199 9.43 0.28 11.09
N PRO A 200 8.76 -0.31 10.08
CA PRO A 200 9.44 -0.94 8.95
C PRO A 200 10.10 0.09 8.03
N GLN A 201 11.16 -0.32 7.34
CA GLN A 201 11.83 0.48 6.31
C GLN A 201 11.11 0.41 4.96
N ALA A 202 10.42 -0.69 4.67
CA ALA A 202 9.67 -0.86 3.43
C ALA A 202 8.26 -1.38 3.70
N ILE A 203 7.29 -0.82 2.99
CA ILE A 203 5.90 -1.27 2.99
C ILE A 203 5.48 -1.51 1.55
N VAL A 204 5.08 -2.76 1.25
CA VAL A 204 4.53 -3.19 -0.03
C VAL A 204 3.04 -3.46 0.16
N ILE A 205 2.20 -2.73 -0.57
CA ILE A 205 0.75 -2.88 -0.54
C ILE A 205 0.29 -3.64 -1.77
N GLU A 206 -0.52 -4.65 -1.52
CA GLU A 206 -0.99 -5.61 -2.51
C GLU A 206 -2.53 -5.68 -2.46
N PRO A 207 -3.24 -5.65 -3.61
CA PRO A 207 -4.70 -5.62 -3.64
C PRO A 207 -5.36 -6.92 -3.17
N SER A 208 -4.65 -8.04 -3.21
CA SER A 208 -5.20 -9.35 -2.84
C SER A 208 -4.26 -10.08 -1.88
N ARG A 209 -4.83 -11.03 -1.13
CA ARG A 209 -4.05 -11.85 -0.19
C ARG A 209 -3.10 -12.78 -0.91
N GLU A 210 -3.57 -13.34 -2.02
CA GLU A 210 -2.84 -14.27 -2.87
C GLU A 210 -1.61 -13.61 -3.49
N LEU A 211 -1.72 -12.34 -3.91
CA LEU A 211 -0.58 -11.58 -4.42
C LEU A 211 0.40 -11.21 -3.30
N ALA A 212 -0.12 -10.76 -2.15
CA ALA A 212 0.70 -10.50 -0.97
C ALA A 212 1.51 -11.72 -0.52
N GLU A 213 0.91 -12.90 -0.50
CA GLU A 213 1.60 -14.16 -0.23
C GLU A 213 2.69 -14.46 -1.26
N GLN A 214 2.45 -14.20 -2.55
CA GLN A 214 3.45 -14.40 -3.59
C GLN A 214 4.64 -13.45 -3.45
N THR A 215 4.40 -12.16 -3.31
CA THR A 215 5.44 -11.15 -3.10
C THR A 215 6.26 -11.47 -1.85
N PHE A 216 5.60 -11.79 -0.74
CA PHE A 216 6.26 -12.23 0.49
C PHE A 216 7.14 -13.47 0.27
N ASN A 217 6.62 -14.50 -0.40
CA ASN A 217 7.39 -15.71 -0.68
C ASN A 217 8.63 -15.45 -1.55
N GLN A 218 8.58 -14.49 -2.48
CA GLN A 218 9.75 -14.08 -3.26
C GLN A 218 10.78 -13.37 -2.38
N ILE A 219 10.35 -12.42 -1.54
CA ILE A 219 11.24 -11.75 -0.57
C ILE A 219 11.91 -12.78 0.34
N SER A 220 11.16 -13.77 0.87
CA SER A 220 11.72 -14.85 1.70
C SER A 220 12.71 -15.75 0.95
N LYS A 221 12.64 -15.86 -0.39
CA LYS A 221 13.65 -16.55 -1.19
C LYS A 221 14.90 -15.69 -1.36
N PHE A 222 14.74 -14.41 -1.71
CA PHE A 222 15.85 -13.48 -1.91
C PHE A 222 16.65 -13.25 -0.61
N LYS A 223 15.97 -13.06 0.52
CA LYS A 223 16.62 -12.75 1.80
C LYS A 223 17.61 -13.82 2.27
N LYS A 224 17.43 -15.09 1.86
CA LYS A 224 18.34 -16.20 2.22
C LYS A 224 19.78 -15.94 1.78
N HIS A 225 19.97 -15.05 0.81
CA HIS A 225 21.26 -14.64 0.28
C HIS A 225 21.80 -13.35 0.91
N LEU A 226 21.05 -12.72 1.83
CA LEU A 226 21.41 -11.48 2.53
C LEU A 226 21.57 -11.77 4.03
N LYS A 227 22.81 -12.01 4.47
CA LYS A 227 23.14 -12.34 5.86
C LYS A 227 23.61 -11.15 6.69
N ASP A 228 24.07 -10.09 6.03
CA ASP A 228 24.55 -8.87 6.68
C ASP A 228 24.13 -7.63 5.86
N PRO A 229 23.07 -6.92 6.26
CA PRO A 229 22.18 -7.22 7.39
C PRO A 229 21.22 -8.38 7.09
N GLU A 230 20.79 -9.11 8.14
CA GLU A 230 19.67 -10.05 8.05
C GLU A 230 18.36 -9.27 7.89
N VAL A 231 17.65 -9.50 6.79
CA VAL A 231 16.38 -8.84 6.50
C VAL A 231 15.22 -9.59 7.16
N ARG A 232 14.42 -8.90 7.98
CA ARG A 232 13.20 -9.44 8.58
C ARG A 232 11.97 -8.92 7.87
N GLU A 233 11.13 -9.84 7.43
CA GLU A 233 9.92 -9.56 6.68
C GLU A 233 8.68 -10.14 7.37
N LEU A 234 7.53 -9.48 7.21
CA LEU A 234 6.25 -9.96 7.72
C LEU A 234 5.12 -9.76 6.72
N LEU A 235 4.27 -10.79 6.62
CA LEU A 235 3.05 -10.76 5.84
C LEU A 235 1.84 -10.33 6.69
N LEU A 236 1.24 -9.21 6.34
CA LEU A 236 0.07 -8.64 7.00
C LEU A 236 -1.18 -8.76 6.13
N ILE A 237 -1.84 -9.91 6.25
CA ILE A 237 -3.12 -10.20 5.58
C ILE A 237 -4.22 -10.57 6.58
N GLY A 238 -5.48 -10.41 6.17
CA GLY A 238 -6.64 -10.88 6.94
C GLY A 238 -6.60 -12.39 7.21
N GLY A 239 -7.54 -12.93 8.00
CA GLY A 239 -7.71 -14.39 8.21
C GLY A 239 -6.51 -15.17 8.77
N VAL A 240 -5.43 -14.49 9.15
CA VAL A 240 -4.30 -15.01 9.92
C VAL A 240 -4.42 -14.48 11.36
N ASN A 241 -3.95 -15.26 12.32
CA ASN A 241 -3.96 -14.91 13.73
C ASN A 241 -3.24 -13.57 13.97
N VAL A 242 -4.00 -12.57 14.39
CA VAL A 242 -3.46 -11.21 14.58
C VAL A 242 -2.46 -11.16 15.73
N ARG A 243 -2.58 -12.04 16.74
CA ARG A 243 -1.65 -12.06 17.87
C ARG A 243 -0.25 -12.47 17.43
N GLU A 244 -0.13 -13.48 16.58
CA GLU A 244 1.16 -13.91 16.00
C GLU A 244 1.81 -12.80 15.16
N GLN A 245 1.02 -12.05 14.40
CA GLN A 245 1.50 -10.88 13.65
C GLN A 245 2.01 -9.80 14.59
N ILE A 246 1.27 -9.48 15.65
CA ILE A 246 1.67 -8.48 16.67
C ILE A 246 2.95 -8.92 17.38
N GLU A 247 3.04 -10.18 17.81
CA GLU A 247 4.25 -10.73 18.45
C GLU A 247 5.47 -10.65 17.54
N THR A 248 5.29 -10.90 16.24
CA THR A 248 6.38 -10.78 15.26
C THR A 248 6.78 -9.32 15.05
N LEU A 249 5.81 -8.40 14.95
CA LEU A 249 6.09 -6.96 14.88
C LEU A 249 6.89 -6.49 16.10
N GLN A 250 6.55 -6.93 17.30
CA GLN A 250 7.27 -6.57 18.53
C GLN A 250 8.74 -7.00 18.53
N ARG A 251 9.11 -8.04 17.77
CA ARG A 251 10.51 -8.47 17.59
C ARG A 251 11.28 -7.63 16.58
N GLY A 252 10.60 -6.75 15.85
CA GLY A 252 11.16 -5.91 14.80
C GLY A 252 11.06 -6.55 13.42
N VAL A 253 10.54 -5.79 12.46
CA VAL A 253 10.35 -6.17 11.06
C VAL A 253 10.80 -5.01 10.17
N ASP A 254 11.62 -5.31 9.17
CA ASP A 254 12.22 -4.34 8.26
C ASP A 254 11.37 -4.14 7.00
N ILE A 255 10.72 -5.21 6.49
CA ILE A 255 9.86 -5.18 5.31
C ILE A 255 8.47 -5.74 5.64
N ILE A 256 7.43 -4.96 5.38
CA ILE A 256 6.03 -5.41 5.48
C ILE A 256 5.47 -5.60 4.07
N VAL A 257 4.90 -6.77 3.81
CA VAL A 257 4.01 -7.00 2.66
C VAL A 257 2.60 -7.14 3.19
N ALA A 258 1.63 -6.36 2.68
CA ALA A 258 0.32 -6.28 3.29
C ALA A 258 -0.83 -6.06 2.31
N THR A 259 -2.01 -6.55 2.70
CA THR A 259 -3.28 -6.08 2.14
C THR A 259 -3.77 -4.84 2.89
N PRO A 260 -4.42 -3.86 2.23
CA PRO A 260 -4.79 -2.57 2.82
C PRO A 260 -5.50 -2.66 4.18
N GLY A 261 -6.58 -3.44 4.29
CA GLY A 261 -7.38 -3.49 5.53
C GLY A 261 -6.57 -3.93 6.75
N ARG A 262 -5.79 -5.01 6.65
CA ARG A 262 -4.97 -5.50 7.78
C ARG A 262 -3.84 -4.55 8.13
N LEU A 263 -3.27 -3.86 7.15
CA LEU A 263 -2.24 -2.84 7.39
C LEU A 263 -2.83 -1.66 8.17
N GLU A 264 -4.00 -1.17 7.76
CA GLU A 264 -4.68 -0.05 8.43
C GLU A 264 -5.09 -0.41 9.86
N ASP A 265 -5.60 -1.62 10.10
CA ASP A 265 -5.92 -2.11 11.45
C ASP A 265 -4.71 -2.05 12.39
N LEU A 266 -3.53 -2.49 11.90
CA LEU A 266 -2.31 -2.55 12.71
C LEU A 266 -1.64 -1.18 12.90
N ILE A 267 -1.82 -0.26 11.95
CA ILE A 267 -1.40 1.14 12.11
C ILE A 267 -2.33 1.87 13.09
N GLY A 268 -3.65 1.74 12.92
CA GLY A 268 -4.65 2.34 13.80
C GLY A 268 -4.58 1.81 15.23
N GLY A 269 -4.20 0.54 15.41
CA GLY A 269 -3.90 -0.06 16.71
C GLY A 269 -2.56 0.35 17.31
N GLY A 270 -1.75 1.13 16.58
CA GLY A 270 -0.44 1.60 17.03
C GLY A 270 0.64 0.52 17.03
N TYR A 271 0.47 -0.62 16.37
CA TYR A 271 1.47 -1.70 16.29
C TYR A 271 2.49 -1.48 15.17
N VAL A 272 2.11 -0.74 14.13
CA VAL A 272 2.96 -0.35 13.01
C VAL A 272 3.05 1.17 12.95
N LEU A 273 4.27 1.70 12.97
CA LEU A 273 4.58 3.11 12.78
C LEU A 273 5.16 3.34 11.39
N LEU A 274 4.88 4.52 10.82
CA LEU A 274 5.28 4.87 9.45
C LEU A 274 6.53 5.76 9.39
N ASN A 275 7.06 6.18 10.55
CA ASN A 275 8.14 7.17 10.66
C ASN A 275 9.48 6.71 10.03
N SER A 276 9.72 5.40 10.00
CA SER A 276 10.95 4.81 9.46
C SER A 276 10.80 4.30 8.03
N CYS A 277 9.61 4.41 7.43
CA CYS A 277 9.37 3.95 6.07
C CYS A 277 10.18 4.80 5.06
N ARG A 278 10.90 4.11 4.19
CA ARG A 278 11.80 4.64 3.13
C ARG A 278 11.36 4.20 1.74
N PHE A 279 10.76 3.02 1.65
CA PHE A 279 10.23 2.47 0.40
C PHE A 279 8.74 2.22 0.57
N PHE A 280 7.94 2.96 -0.21
CA PHE A 280 6.49 2.78 -0.25
C PHE A 280 6.09 2.24 -1.62
N VAL A 281 5.73 0.96 -1.67
CA VAL A 281 5.46 0.24 -2.91
C VAL A 281 3.97 -0.04 -3.01
N LEU A 282 3.36 0.36 -4.12
CA LEU A 282 2.00 -0.01 -4.50
C LEU A 282 2.10 -0.94 -5.71
N ASP A 283 1.80 -2.23 -5.51
CA ASP A 283 1.70 -3.18 -6.62
C ASP A 283 0.24 -3.36 -7.04
N GLU A 284 0.03 -3.67 -8.33
CA GLU A 284 -1.28 -3.65 -9.01
C GLU A 284 -2.13 -2.42 -8.61
N ALA A 285 -1.56 -1.22 -8.73
CA ALA A 285 -2.14 0.01 -8.19
C ALA A 285 -3.52 0.35 -8.76
N ASP A 286 -3.78 0.06 -10.03
CA ASP A 286 -5.12 0.14 -10.63
C ASP A 286 -6.12 -0.79 -9.92
N GLY A 287 -5.68 -1.99 -9.53
CA GLY A 287 -6.46 -2.91 -8.71
C GLY A 287 -6.77 -2.37 -7.32
N LEU A 288 -5.85 -1.65 -6.69
CA LEU A 288 -6.05 -0.97 -5.40
C LEU A 288 -7.04 0.19 -5.50
N LEU A 289 -6.90 1.04 -6.53
CA LEU A 289 -7.75 2.22 -6.74
C LEU A 289 -9.20 1.81 -7.03
N LYS A 290 -9.41 0.82 -7.91
CA LYS A 290 -10.75 0.28 -8.22
C LYS A 290 -11.46 -0.34 -7.03
N GLN A 291 -10.71 -0.86 -6.06
CA GLN A 291 -11.28 -1.38 -4.81
C GLN A 291 -11.61 -0.29 -3.79
N GLY A 292 -11.36 0.98 -4.10
CA GLY A 292 -11.68 2.13 -3.26
C GLY A 292 -10.62 2.45 -2.21
N TYR A 293 -9.37 2.01 -2.37
CA TYR A 293 -8.30 2.25 -1.40
C TYR A 293 -7.57 3.60 -1.57
N SER A 294 -8.02 4.47 -2.47
CA SER A 294 -7.43 5.79 -2.75
C SER A 294 -7.24 6.64 -1.48
N ASP A 295 -8.28 6.77 -0.65
CA ASP A 295 -8.20 7.58 0.57
C ASP A 295 -7.25 6.98 1.62
N MET A 296 -7.15 5.66 1.67
CA MET A 296 -6.26 4.95 2.57
C MET A 296 -4.80 5.15 2.16
N ILE A 297 -4.49 5.00 0.86
CA ILE A 297 -3.17 5.31 0.30
C ILE A 297 -2.78 6.76 0.61
N ASP A 298 -3.72 7.69 0.48
CA ASP A 298 -3.49 9.12 0.78
C ASP A 298 -3.17 9.37 2.25
N ARG A 299 -3.92 8.74 3.16
CA ARG A 299 -3.66 8.83 4.61
C ARG A 299 -2.30 8.26 4.96
N LEU A 300 -1.97 7.07 4.46
CA LEU A 300 -0.66 6.45 4.69
C LEU A 300 0.46 7.34 4.16
N HIS A 301 0.34 7.78 2.91
CA HIS A 301 1.32 8.67 2.31
C HIS A 301 1.50 9.94 3.16
N LYS A 302 0.44 10.59 3.62
CA LYS A 302 0.55 11.79 4.48
C LYS A 302 1.28 11.53 5.80
N GLN A 303 1.14 10.33 6.38
CA GLN A 303 1.78 9.95 7.65
C GLN A 303 3.24 9.50 7.49
N ILE A 304 3.65 9.04 6.31
CA ILE A 304 5.04 8.66 6.04
C ILE A 304 5.91 9.91 5.84
N PRO A 305 7.03 10.07 6.57
CA PRO A 305 7.97 11.18 6.35
C PRO A 305 8.49 11.20 4.92
N LYS A 306 8.40 12.37 4.26
CA LYS A 306 8.85 12.55 2.86
C LYS A 306 10.35 12.72 2.73
N ILE A 307 10.97 13.24 3.77
CA ILE A 307 12.41 13.43 3.89
C ILE A 307 12.80 12.87 5.25
N THR A 308 13.92 12.20 5.25
CA THR A 308 14.43 11.40 6.35
C THR A 308 15.51 12.18 7.08
N SER A 309 15.84 11.80 8.31
CA SER A 309 16.88 12.50 9.08
C SER A 309 18.26 12.49 8.43
N ASP A 310 18.53 11.50 7.56
CA ASP A 310 19.73 11.39 6.72
C ASP A 310 19.59 12.09 5.36
N GLY A 311 18.55 12.93 5.17
CA GLY A 311 18.35 13.77 3.99
C GLY A 311 17.85 13.04 2.75
N ARG A 312 17.58 11.73 2.84
CA ARG A 312 17.02 10.95 1.74
C ARG A 312 15.53 11.20 1.61
N ARG A 313 15.00 11.01 0.41
CA ARG A 313 13.57 11.14 0.14
C ARG A 313 12.90 9.78 0.27
N LEU A 314 11.63 9.79 0.65
CA LEU A 314 10.76 8.62 0.48
C LEU A 314 10.78 8.20 -0.98
N GLN A 315 11.17 6.96 -1.25
CA GLN A 315 11.06 6.38 -2.57
C GLN A 315 9.71 5.69 -2.69
N MET A 316 8.90 6.15 -3.64
CA MET A 316 7.62 5.54 -3.97
C MET A 316 7.75 4.78 -5.29
N VAL A 317 7.32 3.52 -5.31
CA VAL A 317 7.28 2.68 -6.51
C VAL A 317 5.83 2.28 -6.74
N VAL A 318 5.34 2.49 -7.96
CA VAL A 318 3.97 2.16 -8.34
C VAL A 318 4.03 1.24 -9.55
N CYS A 319 3.57 0.01 -9.38
CA CYS A 319 3.42 -0.96 -10.46
C CYS A 319 1.93 -1.04 -10.82
N SER A 320 1.61 -0.91 -12.10
CA SER A 320 0.24 -1.03 -12.61
C SER A 320 0.28 -1.50 -14.05
N ALA A 321 -0.71 -2.32 -14.42
CA ALA A 321 -0.88 -2.73 -15.81
C ALA A 321 -1.42 -1.58 -16.68
N THR A 322 -2.18 -0.64 -16.11
CA THR A 322 -2.82 0.47 -16.82
C THR A 322 -2.23 1.81 -16.38
N LEU A 323 -0.94 2.03 -16.68
CA LEU A 323 -0.20 3.25 -16.32
C LEU A 323 -0.89 4.54 -16.79
N HIS A 324 -1.54 4.51 -17.96
CA HIS A 324 -2.21 5.67 -18.56
C HIS A 324 -3.65 5.89 -18.08
N SER A 325 -4.17 5.00 -17.24
CA SER A 325 -5.50 5.20 -16.66
C SER A 325 -5.54 6.53 -15.89
N PHE A 326 -6.66 7.24 -16.01
CA PHE A 326 -6.85 8.55 -15.38
C PHE A 326 -6.59 8.49 -13.87
N GLU A 327 -7.05 7.43 -13.21
CA GLU A 327 -6.90 7.27 -11.76
C GLU A 327 -5.44 7.06 -11.33
N VAL A 328 -4.67 6.21 -12.03
CA VAL A 328 -3.25 5.97 -11.74
C VAL A 328 -2.43 7.23 -12.01
N LYS A 329 -2.66 7.90 -13.13
CA LYS A 329 -1.98 9.16 -13.47
C LYS A 329 -2.25 10.25 -12.44
N LYS A 330 -3.52 10.46 -12.08
CA LYS A 330 -3.93 11.44 -11.05
C LYS A 330 -3.33 11.13 -9.68
N MET A 331 -3.22 9.85 -9.32
CA MET A 331 -2.57 9.44 -8.07
C MET A 331 -1.06 9.69 -8.11
N SER A 332 -0.39 9.35 -9.21
CA SER A 332 1.04 9.57 -9.41
C SER A 332 1.40 11.05 -9.33
N GLU A 333 0.70 11.93 -10.06
CA GLU A 333 0.92 13.38 -10.05
C GLU A 333 0.74 14.01 -8.66
N ARG A 334 -0.15 13.43 -7.85
CA ARG A 334 -0.51 13.94 -6.53
C ARG A 334 0.41 13.45 -5.41
N LEU A 335 0.90 12.21 -5.50
CA LEU A 335 1.67 11.56 -4.44
C LEU A 335 3.17 11.49 -4.72
N MET A 336 3.57 11.28 -5.98
CA MET A 336 4.96 11.01 -6.35
C MET A 336 5.69 12.30 -6.69
N HIS A 337 6.99 12.38 -6.33
CA HIS A 337 7.83 13.53 -6.64
C HIS A 337 8.70 13.24 -7.87
N PHE A 338 8.41 13.90 -9.00
CA PHE A 338 9.09 13.69 -10.30
C PHE A 338 9.22 12.21 -10.69
N PRO A 339 8.10 11.47 -10.83
CA PRO A 339 8.14 10.06 -11.17
C PRO A 339 8.75 9.83 -12.55
N THR A 340 9.58 8.79 -12.66
CA THR A 340 10.03 8.27 -13.96
C THR A 340 9.04 7.22 -14.43
N TRP A 341 8.46 7.42 -15.62
CA TRP A 341 7.54 6.48 -16.23
C TRP A 341 8.32 5.44 -17.03
N VAL A 342 8.22 4.17 -16.62
CA VAL A 342 8.79 3.05 -17.36
C VAL A 342 7.61 2.27 -17.96
N ASP A 343 7.22 2.68 -19.16
CA ASP A 343 6.17 2.02 -19.92
C ASP A 343 6.80 1.06 -20.93
N LEU A 344 6.59 -0.24 -20.71
CA LEU A 344 7.12 -1.31 -21.55
C LEU A 344 6.19 -1.70 -22.70
N LYS A 345 4.94 -1.23 -22.70
CA LYS A 345 3.89 -1.69 -23.63
C LYS A 345 3.32 -0.59 -24.52
N GLY A 346 3.29 0.67 -24.07
CA GLY A 346 2.46 1.70 -24.69
C GLY A 346 0.97 1.48 -24.33
N GLU A 347 0.06 1.81 -25.25
CA GLU A 347 -1.37 1.51 -25.09
C GLU A 347 -1.62 0.00 -24.95
N ASP A 348 -2.70 -0.38 -24.26
CA ASP A 348 -3.05 -1.78 -23.98
C ASP A 348 -3.15 -2.59 -25.29
N SER A 349 -2.15 -3.45 -25.54
CA SER A 349 -2.10 -4.32 -26.71
C SER A 349 -2.22 -5.79 -26.35
N VAL A 350 -2.85 -6.55 -27.24
CA VAL A 350 -2.92 -8.01 -27.17
C VAL A 350 -1.58 -8.58 -27.65
N PRO A 351 -0.87 -9.42 -26.86
CA PRO A 351 0.33 -10.06 -27.34
C PRO A 351 0.05 -10.94 -28.56
N GLU A 352 0.97 -10.99 -29.54
CA GLU A 352 0.83 -11.86 -30.74
C GLU A 352 0.65 -13.36 -30.40
N THR A 353 1.08 -13.76 -29.20
CA THR A 353 0.94 -15.11 -28.67
C THR A 353 -0.45 -15.41 -28.10
N VAL A 354 -1.37 -14.44 -28.11
CA VAL A 354 -2.74 -14.59 -27.63
C VAL A 354 -3.69 -14.50 -28.82
N HIS A 355 -4.29 -15.63 -29.18
CA HIS A 355 -5.45 -15.65 -30.06
C HIS A 355 -6.70 -15.48 -29.20
N HIS A 356 -7.61 -14.60 -29.60
CA HIS A 356 -8.88 -14.39 -28.94
C HIS A 356 -10.02 -14.40 -29.95
N VAL A 357 -11.14 -15.00 -29.56
CA VAL A 357 -12.31 -15.19 -30.42
C VAL A 357 -13.59 -14.98 -29.62
N VAL A 358 -14.65 -14.58 -30.33
CA VAL A 358 -15.99 -14.38 -29.76
C VAL A 358 -16.96 -15.39 -30.36
N CYS A 359 -17.75 -16.06 -29.53
CA CYS A 359 -18.93 -16.80 -29.96
C CYS A 359 -20.17 -16.06 -29.49
N VAL A 360 -21.02 -15.65 -30.42
CA VAL A 360 -22.30 -15.03 -30.08
C VAL A 360 -23.28 -16.10 -29.62
N VAL A 361 -23.89 -15.88 -28.45
CA VAL A 361 -24.91 -16.72 -27.85
C VAL A 361 -26.26 -16.08 -28.13
N ASP A 362 -26.97 -16.63 -29.10
CA ASP A 362 -28.28 -16.13 -29.50
C ASP A 362 -29.40 -17.10 -29.10
N PRO A 363 -30.24 -16.75 -28.11
CA PRO A 363 -31.30 -17.62 -27.60
C PRO A 363 -32.50 -17.77 -28.56
N GLN A 364 -32.60 -16.91 -29.58
CA GLN A 364 -33.62 -17.01 -30.62
C GLN A 364 -33.17 -17.95 -31.75
N LEU A 365 -31.88 -17.99 -32.06
CA LEU A 365 -31.31 -18.87 -33.07
C LEU A 365 -30.97 -20.27 -32.52
N ASP A 366 -30.42 -20.36 -31.32
CA ASP A 366 -30.22 -21.64 -30.63
C ASP A 366 -31.38 -21.89 -29.68
N THR A 367 -32.38 -22.66 -30.12
CA THR A 367 -33.57 -23.00 -29.33
C THR A 367 -33.38 -24.25 -28.47
N SER A 368 -32.16 -24.82 -28.40
CA SER A 368 -31.91 -26.05 -27.65
C SER A 368 -32.23 -25.93 -26.15
N TRP A 369 -32.11 -24.72 -25.58
CA TRP A 369 -32.47 -24.41 -24.19
C TRP A 369 -33.93 -24.77 -23.85
N GLN A 370 -34.85 -24.73 -24.82
CA GLN A 370 -36.27 -25.01 -24.59
C GLN A 370 -36.53 -26.49 -24.25
N THR A 371 -35.63 -27.39 -24.66
CA THR A 371 -35.77 -28.84 -24.49
C THR A 371 -34.69 -29.45 -23.60
N MET A 372 -33.80 -28.60 -23.07
CA MET A 372 -32.63 -29.00 -22.31
C MET A 372 -33.03 -29.52 -20.94
N ARG A 373 -32.74 -30.80 -20.68
CA ARG A 373 -33.09 -31.44 -19.40
C ARG A 373 -32.04 -31.22 -18.31
N SER A 374 -30.80 -31.01 -18.71
CA SER A 374 -29.66 -30.78 -17.81
C SER A 374 -28.90 -29.58 -18.31
N HIS A 375 -28.85 -28.52 -17.52
CA HIS A 375 -28.19 -27.26 -17.84
C HIS A 375 -27.58 -26.68 -16.57
N ILE A 376 -26.74 -25.65 -16.73
CA ILE A 376 -26.18 -24.92 -15.61
C ILE A 376 -27.31 -24.28 -14.77
N PRO A 377 -27.29 -24.40 -13.43
CA PRO A 377 -28.23 -23.67 -12.59
C PRO A 377 -28.09 -22.16 -12.81
N THR A 378 -29.21 -21.45 -12.90
CA THR A 378 -29.21 -19.98 -13.06
C THR A 378 -29.05 -19.28 -11.70
N ASP A 379 -28.78 -17.98 -11.74
CA ASP A 379 -28.54 -17.11 -10.58
C ASP A 379 -29.83 -16.71 -9.82
N GLY A 380 -30.99 -17.21 -10.26
CA GLY A 380 -32.29 -16.94 -9.65
C GLY A 380 -32.82 -15.52 -9.88
N VAL A 381 -32.19 -14.71 -10.73
CA VAL A 381 -32.62 -13.33 -11.02
C VAL A 381 -34.02 -13.28 -11.64
N HIS A 382 -34.42 -14.35 -12.31
CA HIS A 382 -35.72 -14.52 -12.97
C HIS A 382 -36.74 -15.29 -12.13
N ALA A 383 -36.47 -15.56 -10.85
CA ALA A 383 -37.36 -16.37 -10.00
C ALA A 383 -38.76 -15.75 -9.80
N ALA A 384 -38.90 -14.43 -9.97
CA ALA A 384 -40.17 -13.72 -9.92
C ALA A 384 -40.75 -13.41 -11.31
N ASP A 385 -40.00 -13.68 -12.38
CA ASP A 385 -40.41 -13.43 -13.76
C ASP A 385 -41.18 -14.65 -14.30
N ASN A 386 -42.14 -14.44 -15.20
CA ASN A 386 -42.91 -15.52 -15.81
C ASN A 386 -42.17 -16.13 -17.02
N VAL A 387 -40.99 -16.70 -16.78
CA VAL A 387 -40.16 -17.33 -17.81
C VAL A 387 -40.73 -18.69 -18.22
N ARG A 388 -40.87 -18.91 -19.54
CA ARG A 388 -41.42 -20.16 -20.10
C ARG A 388 -40.64 -20.57 -21.36
N PRO A 389 -40.32 -21.87 -21.53
CA PRO A 389 -39.79 -22.37 -22.79
C PRO A 389 -40.66 -21.95 -23.98
N GLY A 390 -40.04 -21.37 -25.01
CA GLY A 390 -40.70 -20.89 -26.23
C GLY A 390 -41.29 -19.48 -26.16
N SER A 391 -41.24 -18.80 -25.00
CA SER A 391 -41.56 -17.37 -24.91
C SER A 391 -40.38 -16.51 -25.41
N ASN A 392 -40.67 -15.36 -26.02
CA ASN A 392 -39.68 -14.40 -26.53
C ASN A 392 -39.64 -13.10 -25.71
N THR A 393 -40.06 -13.12 -24.44
CA THR A 393 -39.88 -11.96 -23.55
C THR A 393 -38.41 -11.75 -23.24
N ALA A 394 -38.02 -10.50 -22.92
CA ALA A 394 -36.63 -10.17 -22.61
C ALA A 394 -36.09 -11.02 -21.44
N GLU A 395 -36.91 -11.25 -20.41
CA GLU A 395 -36.57 -12.08 -19.26
C GLU A 395 -36.37 -13.55 -19.65
N THR A 396 -37.22 -14.07 -20.53
CA THR A 396 -37.09 -15.45 -21.01
C THR A 396 -35.82 -15.64 -21.82
N LEU A 397 -35.53 -14.72 -22.73
CA LEU A 397 -34.33 -14.78 -23.57
C LEU A 397 -33.06 -14.57 -22.73
N SER A 398 -33.11 -13.71 -21.71
CA SER A 398 -32.04 -13.55 -20.73
C SER A 398 -31.76 -14.84 -19.95
N GLU A 399 -32.80 -15.52 -19.44
CA GLU A 399 -32.61 -16.80 -18.77
C GLU A 399 -32.06 -17.89 -19.71
N ALA A 400 -32.57 -17.93 -20.95
CA ALA A 400 -32.09 -18.85 -21.98
C ALA A 400 -30.59 -18.67 -22.29
N VAL A 401 -30.10 -17.43 -22.36
CA VAL A 401 -28.67 -17.13 -22.55
C VAL A 401 -27.82 -17.71 -21.43
N LYS A 402 -28.24 -17.54 -20.17
CA LYS A 402 -27.50 -18.10 -19.01
C LYS A 402 -27.36 -19.62 -19.11
N MET A 403 -28.42 -20.32 -19.55
CA MET A 403 -28.39 -21.76 -19.78
C MET A 403 -27.45 -22.13 -20.95
N LEU A 404 -27.60 -21.45 -22.08
CA LEU A 404 -26.80 -21.71 -23.29
C LEU A 404 -25.30 -21.45 -23.07
N LYS A 405 -24.93 -20.43 -22.29
CA LYS A 405 -23.54 -20.12 -21.97
C LYS A 405 -22.83 -21.27 -21.26
N GLY A 406 -23.52 -21.98 -20.36
CA GLY A 406 -22.97 -23.19 -19.72
C GLY A 406 -22.66 -24.30 -20.72
N GLU A 407 -23.58 -24.54 -21.65
CA GLU A 407 -23.41 -25.54 -22.73
C GLU A 407 -22.33 -25.15 -23.72
N TYR A 408 -22.26 -23.87 -24.09
CA TYR A 408 -21.27 -23.36 -25.03
C TYR A 408 -19.86 -23.46 -24.44
N ALA A 409 -19.71 -23.22 -23.14
CA ALA A 409 -18.44 -23.46 -22.45
C ALA A 409 -18.02 -24.94 -22.48
N LEU A 410 -18.95 -25.89 -22.32
CA LEU A 410 -18.65 -27.32 -22.47
C LEU A 410 -18.26 -27.68 -23.91
N LYS A 411 -18.98 -27.17 -24.91
CA LYS A 411 -18.64 -27.37 -26.32
C LYS A 411 -17.24 -26.86 -26.63
N ALA A 412 -16.86 -25.69 -26.13
CA ALA A 412 -15.53 -25.13 -26.31
C ALA A 412 -14.45 -26.02 -25.65
N ILE A 413 -14.69 -26.49 -24.42
CA ILE A 413 -13.79 -27.41 -23.71
C ILE A 413 -13.55 -28.69 -24.54
N ASP A 414 -14.62 -29.28 -25.07
CA ASP A 414 -14.55 -30.55 -25.79
C ASP A 414 -13.94 -30.42 -27.19
N GLU A 415 -14.35 -29.41 -27.96
CA GLU A 415 -13.84 -29.16 -29.32
C GLU A 415 -12.33 -28.90 -29.31
N HIS A 416 -11.86 -28.08 -28.36
CA HIS A 416 -10.45 -27.73 -28.22
C HIS A 416 -9.66 -28.69 -27.32
N LYS A 417 -10.30 -29.77 -26.83
CA LYS A 417 -9.70 -30.77 -25.95
C LYS A 417 -8.95 -30.12 -24.78
N MET A 418 -9.56 -29.11 -24.17
CA MET A 418 -8.91 -28.31 -23.13
C MET A 418 -8.55 -29.19 -21.93
N ASP A 419 -7.26 -29.30 -21.65
CA ASP A 419 -6.73 -30.03 -20.49
C ASP A 419 -6.47 -29.08 -19.31
N ARG A 420 -6.35 -27.78 -19.59
CA ARG A 420 -6.12 -26.75 -18.58
C ARG A 420 -6.67 -25.39 -19.02
N ALA A 421 -7.61 -24.83 -18.26
CA ALA A 421 -8.13 -23.49 -18.55
C ALA A 421 -8.53 -22.72 -17.29
N ILE A 422 -8.51 -21.39 -17.39
CA ILE A 422 -9.25 -20.53 -16.46
C ILE A 422 -10.59 -20.18 -17.09
N ILE A 423 -11.66 -20.28 -16.29
CA ILE A 423 -13.02 -19.94 -16.67
C ILE A 423 -13.46 -18.73 -15.84
N PHE A 424 -13.73 -17.62 -16.50
CA PHE A 424 -14.18 -16.38 -15.88
C PHE A 424 -15.69 -16.27 -15.90
N CYS A 425 -16.27 -16.07 -14.71
CA CYS A 425 -17.66 -15.68 -14.53
C CYS A 425 -17.73 -14.30 -13.86
N ARG A 426 -18.83 -13.58 -14.09
CA ARG A 426 -19.04 -12.24 -13.52
C ARG A 426 -19.24 -12.28 -12.01
N THR A 427 -20.11 -13.16 -11.51
CA THR A 427 -20.46 -13.22 -10.09
C THR A 427 -19.93 -14.48 -9.39
N LYS A 428 -19.86 -14.40 -8.06
CA LYS A 428 -19.47 -15.52 -7.19
C LYS A 428 -20.45 -16.70 -7.32
N LEU A 429 -21.74 -16.40 -7.40
CA LEU A 429 -22.80 -17.39 -7.57
C LEU A 429 -22.68 -18.11 -8.92
N ASP A 430 -22.37 -17.39 -9.99
CA ASP A 430 -22.14 -18.00 -11.30
C ASP A 430 -20.92 -18.93 -11.28
N CYS A 431 -19.87 -18.58 -10.54
CA CYS A 431 -18.72 -19.46 -10.37
C CYS A 431 -19.12 -20.77 -9.66
N ASP A 432 -19.93 -20.68 -8.59
CA ASP A 432 -20.43 -21.84 -7.86
C ASP A 432 -21.36 -22.72 -8.70
N ASN A 433 -22.23 -22.09 -9.48
CA ASN A 433 -23.14 -22.77 -10.40
C ASN A 433 -22.36 -23.50 -11.52
N MET A 434 -21.32 -22.86 -12.06
CA MET A 434 -20.44 -23.47 -13.05
C MET A 434 -19.64 -24.65 -12.46
N GLU A 435 -19.10 -24.52 -11.24
CA GLU A 435 -18.40 -25.62 -10.55
C GLU A 435 -19.34 -26.82 -10.35
N ARG A 436 -20.57 -26.57 -9.88
CA ARG A 436 -21.57 -27.63 -9.66
C ARG A 436 -21.93 -28.32 -10.97
N TYR A 437 -22.19 -27.54 -12.01
CA TYR A 437 -22.60 -28.03 -13.32
C TYR A 437 -21.50 -28.90 -13.98
N LEU A 438 -20.25 -28.41 -14.04
CA LEU A 438 -19.13 -29.17 -14.62
C LEU A 438 -18.89 -30.48 -13.87
N ARG A 439 -18.94 -30.45 -12.53
CA ARG A 439 -18.78 -31.66 -11.70
C ARG A 439 -19.90 -32.67 -11.91
N GLN A 440 -21.14 -32.19 -12.07
CA GLN A 440 -22.30 -33.06 -12.29
C GLN A 440 -22.29 -33.72 -13.67
N ILE A 441 -21.94 -32.97 -14.73
CA ILE A 441 -22.01 -33.46 -16.11
C ILE A 441 -20.89 -34.46 -16.43
N GLY A 442 -19.65 -34.18 -16.03
CA GLY A 442 -18.51 -34.98 -16.51
C GLY A 442 -17.47 -35.38 -15.47
N GLY A 443 -17.73 -35.16 -14.17
CA GLY A 443 -16.88 -35.66 -13.09
C GLY A 443 -15.40 -35.34 -13.28
N GLN A 444 -14.57 -36.38 -13.44
CA GLN A 444 -13.12 -36.23 -13.64
C GLN A 444 -12.72 -35.59 -14.99
N LYS A 445 -13.55 -35.72 -16.03
CA LYS A 445 -13.29 -35.10 -17.34
C LYS A 445 -13.26 -33.58 -17.23
N TYR A 446 -14.16 -33.03 -16.42
CA TYR A 446 -14.30 -31.60 -16.14
C TYR A 446 -13.90 -31.24 -14.71
N SER A 447 -12.86 -31.88 -14.18
CA SER A 447 -12.40 -31.62 -12.82
C SER A 447 -12.06 -30.13 -12.63
N CYS A 448 -12.75 -29.50 -11.68
CA CYS A 448 -12.68 -28.06 -11.50
C CYS A 448 -12.73 -27.64 -10.03
N VAL A 449 -12.24 -26.44 -9.77
CA VAL A 449 -12.29 -25.77 -8.48
C VAL A 449 -12.65 -24.30 -8.65
N CYS A 450 -13.23 -23.72 -7.61
CA CYS A 450 -13.69 -22.35 -7.61
C CYS A 450 -12.81 -21.43 -6.74
N LEU A 451 -12.57 -20.19 -7.20
CA LEU A 451 -11.84 -19.16 -6.46
C LEU A 451 -12.59 -17.81 -6.55
N HIS A 452 -13.20 -17.39 -5.43
CA HIS A 452 -13.83 -16.07 -5.26
C HIS A 452 -13.82 -15.69 -3.77
N SER A 453 -14.24 -14.46 -3.44
CA SER A 453 -14.08 -13.89 -2.09
C SER A 453 -14.93 -14.57 -1.00
N ASP A 454 -15.98 -15.32 -1.37
CA ASP A 454 -16.87 -15.96 -0.38
C ASP A 454 -16.39 -17.37 0.01
N ARG A 455 -15.42 -17.92 -0.73
CA ARG A 455 -14.73 -19.15 -0.32
C ARG A 455 -13.80 -18.87 0.85
N ALA A 456 -13.68 -19.84 1.75
CA ALA A 456 -12.82 -19.71 2.91
C ALA A 456 -11.36 -19.53 2.46
N PRO A 457 -10.53 -18.69 3.13
CA PRO A 457 -9.15 -18.47 2.71
C PRO A 457 -8.32 -19.75 2.53
N LYS A 458 -8.49 -20.72 3.45
CA LYS A 458 -7.84 -22.04 3.37
C LYS A 458 -8.28 -22.84 2.13
N GLU A 459 -9.58 -22.77 1.80
CA GLU A 459 -10.14 -23.42 0.62
C GLU A 459 -9.59 -22.80 -0.66
N ARG A 460 -9.54 -21.47 -0.76
CA ARG A 460 -8.96 -20.76 -1.92
C ARG A 460 -7.52 -21.17 -2.18
N LYS A 461 -6.69 -21.21 -1.12
CA LYS A 461 -5.30 -21.67 -1.22
C LYS A 461 -5.22 -23.12 -1.70
N THR A 462 -5.99 -24.02 -1.09
CA THR A 462 -6.04 -25.44 -1.47
C THR A 462 -6.48 -25.61 -2.93
N ASN A 463 -7.50 -24.88 -3.37
CA ASN A 463 -8.00 -24.92 -4.74
C ASN A 463 -6.95 -24.41 -5.74
N LEU A 464 -6.27 -23.31 -5.41
CA LEU A 464 -5.19 -22.80 -6.25
C LEU A 464 -4.03 -23.79 -6.35
N GLU A 465 -3.64 -24.43 -5.24
CA GLU A 465 -2.61 -25.47 -5.22
C GLU A 465 -3.01 -26.68 -6.08
N LYS A 466 -4.24 -27.18 -5.95
CA LYS A 466 -4.77 -28.27 -6.81
C LYS A 466 -4.66 -27.94 -8.29
N PHE A 467 -5.03 -26.71 -8.67
CA PHE A 467 -4.93 -26.27 -10.07
C PHE A 467 -3.47 -26.08 -10.53
N LYS A 468 -2.59 -25.54 -9.67
CA LYS A 468 -1.15 -25.41 -9.95
C LYS A 468 -0.48 -26.78 -10.16
N ASN A 469 -0.83 -27.75 -9.30
CA ASN A 469 -0.34 -29.13 -9.33
C ASN A 469 -0.98 -30.00 -10.43
N LYS A 470 -1.91 -29.45 -11.22
CA LYS A 470 -2.66 -30.17 -12.27
C LYS A 470 -3.51 -31.34 -11.74
N GLU A 471 -3.93 -31.27 -10.48
CA GLU A 471 -4.89 -32.23 -9.90
C GLU A 471 -6.31 -31.99 -10.43
N VAL A 472 -6.58 -30.76 -10.87
CA VAL A 472 -7.82 -30.36 -11.55
C VAL A 472 -7.49 -29.60 -12.82
N LYS A 473 -8.37 -29.71 -13.82
CA LYS A 473 -8.18 -29.11 -15.15
C LYS A 473 -8.63 -27.65 -15.22
N PHE A 474 -9.68 -27.29 -14.48
CA PHE A 474 -10.31 -25.97 -14.64
C PHE A 474 -10.32 -25.17 -13.34
N LEU A 475 -9.92 -23.91 -13.42
CA LEU A 475 -10.06 -22.94 -12.35
C LEU A 475 -11.15 -21.93 -12.72
N ILE A 476 -12.23 -21.90 -11.94
CA ILE A 476 -13.35 -20.97 -12.14
C ILE A 476 -13.19 -19.80 -11.18
N CYS A 477 -13.25 -18.56 -11.66
CA CYS A 477 -13.04 -17.38 -10.83
C CYS A 477 -13.75 -16.12 -11.33
N THR A 478 -13.88 -15.16 -10.41
CA THR A 478 -14.23 -13.76 -10.74
C THR A 478 -12.97 -12.93 -11.00
N ASP A 479 -13.11 -11.75 -11.62
CA ASP A 479 -11.99 -10.83 -11.87
C ASP A 479 -11.19 -10.50 -10.61
N VAL A 480 -11.88 -10.19 -9.50
CA VAL A 480 -11.26 -9.84 -8.23
C VAL A 480 -10.38 -10.98 -7.70
N ALA A 481 -10.86 -12.22 -7.87
CA ALA A 481 -10.14 -13.40 -7.42
C ALA A 481 -8.95 -13.77 -8.32
N ALA A 482 -9.01 -13.40 -9.60
CA ALA A 482 -7.96 -13.71 -10.56
C ALA A 482 -6.79 -12.72 -10.57
N ARG A 483 -7.00 -11.51 -10.02
CA ARG A 483 -5.94 -10.50 -9.86
C ARG A 483 -4.80 -11.02 -8.99
N GLY A 484 -3.57 -10.85 -9.46
CA GLY A 484 -2.38 -11.41 -8.82
C GLY A 484 -2.30 -12.94 -8.73
N LEU A 485 -3.06 -13.72 -9.50
CA LEU A 485 -2.83 -15.17 -9.56
C LEU A 485 -1.59 -15.51 -10.39
N ASP A 486 -0.58 -16.11 -9.76
CA ASP A 486 0.59 -16.69 -10.44
C ASP A 486 0.23 -18.04 -11.11
N VAL A 487 -0.61 -17.95 -12.14
CA VAL A 487 -0.93 -19.03 -13.07
C VAL A 487 -0.94 -18.42 -14.46
N SER A 488 0.27 -18.20 -14.98
CA SER A 488 0.50 -17.64 -16.31
C SER A 488 1.02 -18.70 -17.29
N GLY A 489 0.84 -18.45 -18.58
CA GLY A 489 1.23 -19.40 -19.63
C GLY A 489 0.27 -20.58 -19.75
N LEU A 490 -1.01 -20.35 -19.44
CA LEU A 490 -2.08 -21.32 -19.70
C LEU A 490 -2.38 -21.40 -21.21
N PRO A 491 -2.81 -22.58 -21.70
CA PRO A 491 -3.18 -22.73 -23.10
C PRO A 491 -4.54 -22.11 -23.41
N PHE A 492 -5.48 -22.12 -22.46
CA PHE A 492 -6.87 -21.73 -22.71
C PHE A 492 -7.45 -20.82 -21.62
N ILE A 493 -8.31 -19.91 -22.05
CA ILE A 493 -9.23 -19.13 -21.22
C ILE A 493 -10.63 -19.16 -21.82
N ILE A 494 -11.64 -19.17 -20.95
CA ILE A 494 -13.04 -19.00 -21.33
C ILE A 494 -13.65 -17.86 -20.51
N ASN A 495 -14.11 -16.80 -21.17
CA ASN A 495 -14.98 -15.78 -20.59
C ASN A 495 -16.42 -16.21 -20.80
N VAL A 496 -17.07 -16.74 -19.75
CA VAL A 496 -18.49 -17.10 -19.79
C VAL A 496 -19.35 -15.83 -19.84
N THR A 497 -18.88 -14.78 -19.18
CA THR A 497 -19.46 -13.43 -19.24
C THR A 497 -18.32 -12.46 -19.52
N LEU A 498 -18.53 -11.47 -20.39
CA LEU A 498 -17.58 -10.38 -20.55
C LEU A 498 -17.39 -9.60 -19.22
N PRO A 499 -16.23 -8.96 -19.01
CA PRO A 499 -16.03 -8.11 -17.84
C PRO A 499 -16.77 -6.78 -17.97
N ASP A 500 -17.21 -6.23 -16.84
CA ASP A 500 -17.86 -4.91 -16.74
C ASP A 500 -16.94 -3.75 -17.18
N GLU A 501 -15.62 -3.99 -17.24
CA GLU A 501 -14.62 -3.00 -17.65
C GLU A 501 -13.67 -3.60 -18.70
N LYS A 502 -13.44 -2.87 -19.79
CA LYS A 502 -12.53 -3.25 -20.88
C LYS A 502 -11.09 -3.58 -20.44
N SER A 503 -10.56 -2.89 -19.44
CA SER A 503 -9.23 -3.18 -18.89
C SER A 503 -9.13 -4.56 -18.24
N ASN A 504 -10.22 -5.06 -17.63
CA ASN A 504 -10.23 -6.41 -17.07
C ASN A 504 -10.17 -7.47 -18.18
N TYR A 505 -10.69 -7.20 -19.38
CA TYR A 505 -10.58 -8.12 -20.51
C TYR A 505 -9.11 -8.42 -20.85
N VAL A 506 -8.29 -7.37 -20.94
CA VAL A 506 -6.84 -7.48 -21.16
C VAL A 506 -6.17 -8.29 -20.05
N HIS A 507 -6.56 -8.06 -18.79
CA HIS A 507 -6.05 -8.83 -17.65
C HIS A 507 -6.43 -10.31 -17.69
N ARG A 508 -7.64 -10.64 -18.14
CA ARG A 508 -8.09 -12.02 -18.31
C ARG A 508 -7.25 -12.70 -19.38
N ILE A 509 -7.26 -12.18 -20.61
CA ILE A 509 -6.55 -12.83 -21.73
C ILE A 509 -5.03 -12.86 -21.52
N GLY A 510 -4.47 -11.91 -20.77
CA GLY A 510 -3.05 -11.88 -20.40
C GLY A 510 -2.56 -13.02 -19.49
N ARG A 511 -3.45 -13.92 -19.05
CA ARG A 511 -3.09 -15.17 -18.34
C ARG A 511 -2.71 -16.31 -19.30
N VAL A 512 -3.12 -16.23 -20.56
CA VAL A 512 -2.66 -17.13 -21.63
C VAL A 512 -1.51 -16.48 -22.41
N GLY A 513 -0.86 -17.23 -23.30
CA GLY A 513 0.07 -16.64 -24.27
C GLY A 513 1.45 -16.21 -23.73
N ARG A 514 1.87 -16.61 -22.53
CA ARG A 514 3.19 -16.23 -21.98
C ARG A 514 4.29 -17.24 -22.32
N ALA A 515 5.54 -16.77 -22.39
CA ALA A 515 6.75 -17.57 -22.67
C ALA A 515 6.76 -18.28 -24.05
N ASP A 516 6.44 -17.52 -25.11
CA ASP A 516 6.42 -17.96 -26.52
C ASP A 516 5.46 -19.12 -26.83
N ARG A 517 4.44 -19.31 -25.97
CA ARG A 517 3.38 -20.29 -26.17
C ARG A 517 2.15 -19.62 -26.72
N MET A 518 1.51 -20.24 -27.69
CA MET A 518 0.22 -19.77 -28.20
C MET A 518 -0.88 -20.07 -27.17
N GLY A 519 -1.66 -19.06 -26.82
CA GLY A 519 -2.81 -19.15 -25.96
C GLY A 519 -4.10 -18.80 -26.70
N LEU A 520 -5.22 -19.41 -26.31
CA LEU A 520 -6.53 -19.15 -26.90
C LEU A 520 -7.50 -18.66 -25.82
N ALA A 521 -8.07 -17.48 -26.03
CA ALA A 521 -9.10 -16.89 -25.19
C ALA A 521 -10.45 -16.90 -25.93
N PHE A 522 -11.40 -17.68 -25.41
CA PHE A 522 -12.79 -17.69 -25.87
C PHE A 522 -13.63 -16.71 -25.08
N SER A 523 -14.47 -15.95 -25.75
CA SER A 523 -15.50 -15.13 -25.12
C SER A 523 -16.89 -15.50 -25.61
N LEU A 524 -17.79 -15.81 -24.69
CA LEU A 524 -19.21 -16.00 -24.99
C LEU A 524 -19.92 -14.67 -24.82
N VAL A 525 -20.59 -14.21 -25.87
CA VAL A 525 -21.22 -12.87 -25.91
C VAL A 525 -22.70 -13.01 -26.23
N SER A 526 -23.56 -12.57 -25.34
CA SER A 526 -25.01 -12.62 -25.52
C SER A 526 -25.45 -11.73 -26.69
N SER A 527 -26.38 -12.24 -27.51
CA SER A 527 -26.99 -11.44 -28.57
C SER A 527 -28.08 -10.48 -28.07
N VAL A 528 -28.56 -10.69 -26.84
CA VAL A 528 -29.61 -9.90 -26.17
C VAL A 528 -29.13 -9.44 -24.78
N PRO A 529 -29.66 -8.34 -24.23
CA PRO A 529 -29.32 -7.93 -22.87
C PRO A 529 -29.71 -9.00 -21.84
N GLU A 530 -28.82 -9.28 -20.89
CA GLU A 530 -29.09 -10.19 -19.78
C GLU A 530 -29.52 -9.41 -18.54
N LYS A 531 -30.58 -9.83 -17.85
CA LYS A 531 -30.89 -9.34 -16.52
C LYS A 531 -29.89 -9.95 -15.55
N VAL A 532 -29.20 -9.13 -14.77
CA VAL A 532 -28.16 -9.58 -13.83
C VAL A 532 -28.32 -8.90 -12.48
N TRP A 533 -27.81 -9.56 -11.43
CA TRP A 533 -27.68 -8.94 -10.10
C TRP A 533 -26.68 -7.78 -10.11
N TYR A 534 -27.08 -6.66 -9.50
CA TYR A 534 -26.25 -5.47 -9.28
C TYR A 534 -26.57 -4.84 -7.92
N HIS A 535 -25.64 -4.99 -6.98
CA HIS A 535 -25.82 -4.59 -5.58
C HIS A 535 -24.90 -3.42 -5.23
N GLY A 536 -25.44 -2.22 -5.11
CA GLY A 536 -24.70 -1.09 -4.54
C GLY A 536 -25.05 -0.81 -3.09
N GLN A 537 -24.68 0.39 -2.63
CA GLN A 537 -24.83 0.79 -1.23
C GLN A 537 -26.28 0.84 -0.74
N TRP A 538 -27.24 0.96 -1.67
CA TRP A 538 -28.67 0.94 -1.35
C TRP A 538 -29.19 -0.45 -0.98
N CYS A 539 -28.48 -1.53 -1.33
CA CYS A 539 -28.88 -2.90 -0.99
C CYS A 539 -28.56 -3.18 0.49
N PRO A 540 -29.56 -3.40 1.37
CA PRO A 540 -29.32 -3.58 2.80
C PRO A 540 -28.48 -4.83 3.12
N THR A 541 -28.66 -5.89 2.33
CA THR A 541 -27.93 -7.15 2.51
C THR A 541 -26.63 -7.22 1.73
N ARG A 542 -26.32 -6.19 0.91
CA ARG A 542 -25.18 -6.16 -0.01
C ARG A 542 -25.05 -7.43 -0.84
N GLY A 543 -26.19 -7.95 -1.31
CA GLY A 543 -26.29 -9.16 -2.12
C GLY A 543 -26.39 -10.47 -1.34
N LYS A 544 -26.18 -10.48 -0.02
CA LYS A 544 -26.33 -11.71 0.78
C LYS A 544 -27.80 -12.10 0.86
N ASN A 545 -28.18 -13.20 0.20
CA ASN A 545 -29.56 -13.70 0.13
C ASN A 545 -30.57 -12.63 -0.36
N CYS A 546 -30.14 -11.70 -1.22
CA CYS A 546 -31.03 -10.71 -1.81
C CYS A 546 -32.07 -11.41 -2.70
N ARG A 547 -33.32 -10.94 -2.64
CA ARG A 547 -34.44 -11.44 -3.46
C ARG A 547 -35.14 -10.32 -4.23
N ASN A 548 -34.60 -9.11 -4.20
CA ASN A 548 -35.19 -7.96 -4.87
C ASN A 548 -34.78 -7.96 -6.35
N THR A 549 -35.53 -8.69 -7.17
CA THR A 549 -35.27 -8.89 -8.61
C THR A 549 -35.71 -7.72 -9.49
N GLU A 550 -36.20 -6.63 -8.90
CA GLU A 550 -36.55 -5.41 -9.63
C GLU A 550 -35.31 -4.73 -10.21
N LEU A 551 -35.51 -3.90 -11.23
CA LEU A 551 -34.43 -3.11 -11.83
C LEU A 551 -34.01 -1.94 -10.92
N THR A 552 -32.75 -1.49 -11.04
CA THR A 552 -32.18 -0.45 -10.17
C THR A 552 -32.86 0.91 -10.28
N ASP A 553 -33.40 1.25 -11.46
CA ASP A 553 -34.25 2.42 -11.69
C ASP A 553 -35.54 2.38 -10.86
N LEU A 554 -36.02 1.17 -10.54
CA LEU A 554 -37.14 0.90 -9.64
C LEU A 554 -36.70 0.59 -8.20
N LYS A 555 -35.48 1.02 -7.81
CA LYS A 555 -34.87 0.74 -6.49
C LYS A 555 -34.67 -0.76 -6.19
N GLY A 556 -34.60 -1.56 -7.25
CA GLY A 556 -34.30 -2.97 -7.20
C GLY A 556 -32.81 -3.30 -7.09
N CYS A 557 -32.44 -4.56 -7.28
CA CYS A 557 -31.05 -5.03 -7.25
C CYS A 557 -30.64 -5.72 -8.56
N CYS A 558 -31.30 -5.39 -9.68
CA CYS A 558 -30.98 -5.92 -10.99
C CYS A 558 -30.75 -4.82 -12.02
N MET A 559 -30.01 -5.13 -13.08
CA MET A 559 -29.86 -4.27 -14.25
C MET A 559 -29.82 -5.13 -15.52
N TRP A 560 -30.06 -4.50 -16.67
CA TRP A 560 -29.80 -5.11 -17.96
C TRP A 560 -28.32 -4.95 -18.31
N TYR A 561 -27.70 -6.05 -18.71
CA TYR A 561 -26.29 -6.17 -19.01
C TYR A 561 -26.12 -6.44 -20.51
N ASP A 562 -25.61 -5.45 -21.24
CA ASP A 562 -25.49 -5.50 -22.70
C ASP A 562 -24.06 -5.86 -23.12
N GLU A 563 -23.82 -7.15 -23.34
CA GLU A 563 -22.50 -7.64 -23.75
C GLU A 563 -22.08 -7.20 -25.16
N LYS A 564 -23.00 -6.79 -26.04
CA LYS A 564 -22.62 -6.21 -27.33
C LYS A 564 -21.96 -4.85 -27.15
N MET A 565 -22.51 -4.04 -26.24
CA MET A 565 -21.92 -2.76 -25.87
C MET A 565 -20.53 -2.96 -25.26
N TYR A 566 -20.38 -3.88 -24.30
CA TYR A 566 -19.08 -4.17 -23.69
C TYR A 566 -18.06 -4.74 -24.69
N LEU A 567 -18.49 -5.57 -25.63
CA LEU A 567 -17.62 -6.05 -26.71
C LEU A 567 -17.13 -4.88 -27.57
N ALA A 568 -18.03 -3.97 -27.98
CA ALA A 568 -17.64 -2.80 -28.77
C ALA A 568 -16.65 -1.89 -28.02
N GLU A 569 -16.84 -1.68 -26.71
CA GLU A 569 -15.89 -0.93 -25.88
C GLU A 569 -14.51 -1.62 -25.79
N ILE A 570 -14.49 -2.95 -25.75
CA ILE A 570 -13.25 -3.74 -25.76
C ILE A 570 -12.54 -3.62 -27.11
N GLU A 571 -13.26 -3.77 -28.22
CA GLU A 571 -12.72 -3.68 -29.58
C GLU A 571 -12.16 -2.29 -29.88
N ASP A 572 -12.88 -1.24 -29.46
CA ASP A 572 -12.43 0.15 -29.54
C ASP A 572 -11.14 0.36 -28.73
N HIS A 573 -11.09 -0.15 -27.49
CA HIS A 573 -9.92 -0.05 -26.63
C HIS A 573 -8.69 -0.76 -27.19
N LEU A 574 -8.89 -1.91 -27.83
CA LEU A 574 -7.82 -2.68 -28.44
C LEU A 574 -7.47 -2.20 -29.86
N THR A 575 -8.32 -1.36 -30.45
CA THR A 575 -8.25 -0.98 -31.87
C THR A 575 -8.25 -2.21 -32.80
N VAL A 576 -8.95 -3.27 -32.42
CA VAL A 576 -9.11 -4.50 -33.22
C VAL A 576 -10.53 -5.03 -33.14
N THR A 577 -11.03 -5.58 -34.25
CA THR A 577 -12.25 -6.41 -34.23
C THR A 577 -11.86 -7.83 -33.87
N ILE A 578 -12.52 -8.40 -32.87
CA ILE A 578 -12.24 -9.76 -32.40
C ILE A 578 -12.96 -10.74 -33.34
N PRO A 579 -12.25 -11.74 -33.92
CA PRO A 579 -12.87 -12.70 -34.82
C PRO A 579 -14.05 -13.43 -34.17
N GLN A 580 -15.19 -13.45 -34.87
CA GLN A 580 -16.36 -14.18 -34.46
C GLN A 580 -16.31 -15.62 -35.00
N ILE A 581 -16.70 -16.58 -34.15
CA ILE A 581 -16.85 -17.99 -34.51
C ILE A 581 -18.29 -18.45 -34.39
N GLU A 582 -18.58 -19.57 -35.03
CA GLU A 582 -19.89 -20.20 -35.03
C GLU A 582 -20.12 -21.07 -33.77
N LYS A 583 -21.38 -21.48 -33.56
CA LYS A 583 -21.81 -22.28 -32.40
C LYS A 583 -21.19 -23.68 -32.29
N ASP A 584 -20.48 -24.14 -33.32
CA ASP A 584 -19.70 -25.38 -33.29
C ASP A 584 -18.32 -25.21 -32.63
N MET A 585 -18.03 -23.99 -32.15
CA MET A 585 -16.81 -23.61 -31.43
C MET A 585 -15.53 -23.72 -32.23
N LYS A 586 -15.60 -23.93 -33.55
CA LYS A 586 -14.40 -24.04 -34.37
C LYS A 586 -13.79 -22.67 -34.61
N VAL A 587 -12.50 -22.59 -34.31
CA VAL A 587 -11.68 -21.43 -34.64
C VAL A 587 -11.18 -21.57 -36.08
N PRO A 588 -11.47 -20.60 -36.98
CA PRO A 588 -11.00 -20.63 -38.36
C PRO A 588 -9.49 -20.73 -38.43
N LEU A 589 -9.00 -21.54 -39.37
CA LEU A 589 -7.57 -21.65 -39.68
C LEU A 589 -7.12 -20.33 -40.33
N ASN A 590 -6.53 -19.42 -39.57
CA ASN A 590 -5.85 -18.25 -40.14
C ASN A 590 -4.59 -18.70 -40.91
N GLU A 591 -4.01 -17.84 -41.76
CA GLU A 591 -2.80 -18.12 -42.57
C GLU A 591 -1.56 -18.56 -41.75
N PHE A 592 -1.63 -18.50 -40.41
CA PHE A 592 -0.61 -18.96 -39.46
C PHE A 592 -0.77 -20.42 -38.99
N ASP A 593 -1.92 -21.07 -39.21
CA ASP A 593 -2.41 -22.17 -38.35
C ASP A 593 -2.27 -23.60 -38.87
N GLY A 594 -1.55 -23.86 -39.96
CA GLY A 594 -1.21 -25.24 -40.32
C GLY A 594 -0.33 -25.98 -39.29
N LYS A 595 0.17 -25.30 -38.25
CA LYS A 595 1.17 -25.80 -37.28
C LYS A 595 0.96 -25.37 -35.83
N VAL A 596 -0.14 -24.67 -35.48
CA VAL A 596 -0.29 -24.11 -34.13
C VAL A 596 -1.09 -25.04 -33.22
N ILE A 597 -0.42 -25.57 -32.20
CA ILE A 597 -1.04 -26.29 -31.09
C ILE A 597 -1.03 -25.36 -29.87
N TYR A 598 -2.20 -24.97 -29.38
CA TYR A 598 -2.31 -24.10 -28.20
C TYR A 598 -1.67 -24.76 -26.98
N GLY A 599 -0.82 -24.01 -26.27
CA GLY A 599 0.01 -24.51 -25.18
C GLY A 599 1.41 -24.97 -25.56
N GLU A 600 1.70 -25.17 -26.86
CA GLU A 600 3.06 -25.49 -27.33
C GLU A 600 3.87 -24.22 -27.63
N LYS A 601 5.20 -24.35 -27.54
CA LYS A 601 6.12 -23.26 -27.91
C LYS A 601 6.17 -23.13 -29.43
N ARG A 602 6.24 -21.90 -29.94
CA ARG A 602 6.41 -21.64 -31.37
C ARG A 602 7.76 -22.22 -31.84
N ILE A 603 7.73 -23.30 -32.62
CA ILE A 603 8.94 -24.03 -33.08
C ILE A 603 9.78 -23.18 -34.06
N ASN A 604 9.17 -22.21 -34.74
CA ASN A 604 9.78 -21.44 -35.84
C ASN A 604 10.36 -20.07 -35.47
N THR A 605 10.41 -19.69 -34.18
CA THR A 605 10.98 -18.40 -33.75
C THR A 605 12.10 -18.56 -32.73
N GLY A 606 12.85 -19.66 -32.82
CA GLY A 606 13.89 -20.01 -31.87
C GLY A 606 14.96 -18.93 -31.71
N SER A 607 14.92 -18.20 -30.60
CA SER A 607 16.06 -18.21 -29.69
C SER A 607 15.71 -19.20 -28.58
N GLY A 608 16.43 -20.32 -28.49
CA GLY A 608 16.29 -21.19 -27.34
C GLY A 608 16.54 -20.39 -26.06
N TYR A 609 15.96 -20.80 -24.92
CA TYR A 609 16.22 -20.13 -23.63
C TYR A 609 17.73 -20.03 -23.31
N LYS A 610 18.54 -20.93 -23.88
CA LYS A 610 20.01 -20.88 -23.86
C LYS A 610 20.56 -19.69 -24.65
N ASP A 611 20.11 -19.52 -25.89
CA ASP A 611 20.51 -18.41 -26.76
C ASP A 611 20.05 -17.05 -26.21
N HIS A 612 18.87 -17.00 -25.57
CA HIS A 612 18.36 -15.76 -24.97
C HIS A 612 19.17 -15.36 -23.73
N VAL A 613 19.58 -16.33 -22.90
CA VAL A 613 20.52 -16.08 -21.80
C VAL A 613 21.86 -15.60 -22.37
N ASP A 614 22.39 -16.25 -23.41
CA ASP A 614 23.65 -15.86 -24.04
C ASP A 614 23.58 -14.46 -24.69
N GLN A 615 22.43 -14.08 -25.25
CA GLN A 615 22.16 -12.75 -25.79
C GLN A 615 21.97 -11.68 -24.70
N LEU A 616 21.40 -12.04 -23.54
CA LEU A 616 21.19 -11.12 -22.42
C LEU A 616 22.41 -11.01 -21.51
N ILE A 617 23.33 -11.97 -21.50
CA ILE A 617 24.56 -11.94 -20.69
C ILE A 617 25.33 -10.61 -20.84
N PRO A 618 25.58 -10.08 -22.06
CA PRO A 618 26.25 -8.79 -22.24
C PRO A 618 25.46 -7.65 -21.61
N VAL A 619 24.14 -7.62 -21.80
CA VAL A 619 23.25 -6.57 -21.30
C VAL A 619 23.15 -6.61 -19.78
N VAL A 620 23.01 -7.79 -19.19
CA VAL A 620 22.95 -8.00 -17.73
C VAL A 620 24.30 -7.67 -17.10
N LYS A 621 25.43 -8.03 -17.75
CA LYS A 621 26.77 -7.62 -17.29
C LYS A 621 26.94 -6.11 -17.30
N GLU A 622 26.45 -5.45 -18.34
CA GLU A 622 26.50 -4.00 -18.44
C GLU A 622 25.60 -3.32 -17.41
N LEU A 623 24.37 -3.82 -17.19
CA LEU A 623 23.48 -3.36 -16.13
C LEU A 623 24.12 -3.53 -14.74
N ALA A 624 24.70 -4.70 -14.46
CA ALA A 624 25.40 -4.94 -13.20
C ALA A 624 26.65 -4.06 -13.03
N ARG A 625 27.33 -3.70 -14.13
CA ARG A 625 28.44 -2.75 -14.13
C ARG A 625 27.93 -1.34 -13.82
N LEU A 626 26.88 -0.89 -14.51
CA LEU A 626 26.26 0.42 -14.31
C LEU A 626 25.70 0.56 -12.89
N GLU A 627 25.07 -0.48 -12.35
CA GLU A 627 24.60 -0.52 -10.97
C GLU A 627 25.78 -0.40 -10.00
N ARG A 628 26.85 -1.19 -10.19
CA ARG A 628 28.05 -1.11 -9.36
C ARG A 628 28.71 0.26 -9.44
N ASP A 629 28.80 0.84 -10.63
CA ASP A 629 29.36 2.16 -10.85
C ASP A 629 28.50 3.21 -10.13
N ALA A 630 27.17 3.15 -10.25
CA ALA A 630 26.25 4.03 -9.54
C ALA A 630 26.38 3.91 -8.02
N GLN A 631 26.43 2.69 -7.49
CA GLN A 631 26.65 2.42 -6.06
C GLN A 631 28.02 2.92 -5.59
N THR A 632 29.07 2.71 -6.39
CA THR A 632 30.42 3.18 -6.07
C THR A 632 30.52 4.70 -6.09
N LEU A 633 29.88 5.35 -7.07
CA LEU A 633 29.81 6.81 -7.17
C LEU A 633 29.03 7.41 -6.00
N TYR A 634 27.96 6.74 -5.59
CA TYR A 634 27.18 7.07 -4.41
C TYR A 634 28.02 6.98 -3.12
N LEU A 635 28.74 5.87 -2.92
CA LEU A 635 29.63 5.70 -1.76
C LEU A 635 30.76 6.75 -1.75
N LYS A 636 31.38 7.01 -2.91
CA LYS A 636 32.41 8.06 -3.03
C LYS A 636 31.89 9.46 -2.70
N ARG A 637 30.64 9.77 -3.06
CA ARG A 637 29.98 11.04 -2.70
C ARG A 637 29.60 11.15 -1.22
N ILE A 638 29.52 10.04 -0.50
CA ILE A 638 29.27 10.04 0.96
C ILE A 638 30.58 10.12 1.75
N MET A 639 31.68 9.64 1.17
CA MET A 639 33.02 9.67 1.80
C MET A 639 33.80 10.97 1.53
N GLN A 640 33.28 11.85 0.67
CA GLN A 640 33.71 13.24 0.50
C GLN A 640 32.75 14.15 1.25
#